data_AF-A0A6G0UUH8-F1
#
_entry.id   AF-A0A6G0UUH8-F1
#
_cell.length_a   1.000
_cell.length_b   1.000
_cell.length_c   1.000
_cell.angle_alpha   90.00
_cell.angle_beta   90.00
_cell.angle_gamma   90.00
#
_symmetry.space_group_name_H-M   'P 1'
#
loop_
_entity.id
_entity.type
_entity.pdbx_description
1 polymer ?
#
loop_
_entity_poly.entity_id
_entity_poly.type
_entity_poly.pdbx_seq_one_letter_code
_entity_poly.pdbx_strand_id
1 'polypeptide(L)'
;MSKEETPSVEVSVVIPVKDGEQYIEECLRSILNQENAPSMEVSIYNDGSTDGTLSIIEKLIPEFTKAGIEIVYKSGETAGGVGFAKNKACRQSHGKFLCFLDSDDVMKPNRVRMQYEAALATEDGGSKAFIGSQFVREPEGSTVRYTKWACGLSKNELREQIYTAFGPTLIAPTWFLSRNLFDRVGGFNENHVTGYPEDLDFFYKAVPMAVLEKVEETLVIYRWHPGCATFIVDEKTIWKLRIAELEKNILPHWETITIWNAGKHGKRFYKSLSPVNQKKVIAFCDVAVKKIAKRYMEIYDETNRKVLASIPIIHQKFAKPPTVLCVKLDMTDGKFEEYLDEKKWRESIDYNCMGKMTNELDVFFCTALELVKKSGNVVRAAYEQPIAVVKTKSSNTDLVTETDQAVEKLLINGLSEAFPDHKFIGEESAAAGQKYTLTDAPTWIIDPIDGTTNFVHRIPLVGICVGLTIKKEPVIGIVYNPISNEIFTAIKGRGAFKNGFPIHVSDSEELSKAVICTSLGIHNLVSVGPLWLDTALDNHRKSVLAGVRGTPEMVNSYIESFKAFMVDHDGHGHRAFGSAAINMVYCAQGSIDAYIEYGLHSWDIAAAVVILREAGGSLIDPSGEPFDLMARSVLCAGTEKLAREISVLFTHTKFEREGEEDAIFALRPRLMMATATTGNNGLVKSEMKTEAPPTFEEVNNVTKEVLDNIIGQNSYQHTEAVKWNQQVVEGITMRLADLNRPYKYCVSCVIMQTGLGAGLNVASTCFWDKTTDQSYSLRWDNKAIVAVLSVFAVNYA
;
A
#
# COMPACT_ATOMS: atom_id res chain seq x y z
N MET A 1 -37.16 -59.12 -7.92
CA MET A 1 -36.47 -57.83 -8.12
C MET A 1 -35.64 -57.57 -6.88
N SER A 2 -34.35 -57.86 -6.97
CA SER A 2 -33.34 -57.44 -6.00
C SER A 2 -33.42 -55.91 -5.86
N LYS A 3 -33.46 -55.40 -4.63
CA LYS A 3 -33.15 -53.99 -4.38
C LYS A 3 -31.77 -53.75 -4.98
N GLU A 4 -31.67 -52.92 -6.01
CA GLU A 4 -30.39 -52.37 -6.43
C GLU A 4 -29.82 -51.64 -5.21
N GLU A 5 -28.79 -52.21 -4.60
CA GLU A 5 -27.96 -51.50 -3.64
C GLU A 5 -27.37 -50.32 -4.39
N THR A 6 -27.87 -49.11 -4.09
CA THR A 6 -27.20 -47.88 -4.51
C THR A 6 -25.74 -47.98 -4.08
N PRO A 7 -24.76 -47.82 -4.98
CA PRO A 7 -23.36 -47.94 -4.63
C PRO A 7 -23.05 -46.99 -3.48
N SER A 8 -22.50 -47.53 -2.38
CA SER A 8 -22.22 -46.71 -1.20
C SER A 8 -21.11 -45.72 -1.53
N VAL A 9 -21.42 -44.43 -1.46
CA VAL A 9 -20.42 -43.36 -1.56
C VAL A 9 -19.50 -43.45 -0.34
N GLU A 10 -18.20 -43.52 -0.56
CA GLU A 10 -17.20 -43.57 0.52
C GLU A 10 -16.83 -42.17 0.99
N VAL A 11 -16.67 -41.20 0.06
CA VAL A 11 -16.21 -39.84 0.37
C VAL A 11 -17.15 -38.78 -0.18
N SER A 12 -17.52 -37.80 0.64
CA SER A 12 -18.16 -36.56 0.18
C SER A 12 -17.14 -35.43 0.20
N VAL A 13 -16.86 -34.84 -0.96
CA VAL A 13 -16.09 -33.59 -1.03
C VAL A 13 -17.01 -32.43 -0.67
N VAL A 14 -16.71 -31.72 0.41
CA VAL A 14 -17.57 -30.69 1.01
C VAL A 14 -17.05 -29.32 0.61
N ILE A 15 -17.86 -28.56 -0.13
CA ILE A 15 -17.50 -27.23 -0.65
C ILE A 15 -18.55 -26.20 -0.22
N PRO A 16 -18.24 -25.35 0.78
CA PRO A 16 -18.99 -24.12 1.00
C PRO A 16 -18.60 -23.10 -0.08
N VAL A 17 -19.55 -22.37 -0.64
CA VAL A 17 -19.24 -21.31 -1.61
C VAL A 17 -20.12 -20.08 -1.43
N LYS A 18 -19.50 -18.90 -1.51
CA LYS A 18 -20.17 -17.61 -1.64
C LYS A 18 -19.27 -16.68 -2.45
N ASP A 19 -19.78 -16.18 -3.57
CA ASP A 19 -19.07 -15.25 -4.46
C ASP A 19 -17.69 -15.81 -4.89
N GLY A 20 -17.68 -17.04 -5.40
CA GLY A 20 -16.48 -17.80 -5.77
C GLY A 20 -16.15 -17.79 -7.27
N GLU A 21 -16.73 -16.90 -8.08
CA GLU A 21 -16.62 -16.89 -9.55
C GLU A 21 -15.17 -17.00 -10.03
N GLN A 22 -14.26 -16.31 -9.35
CA GLN A 22 -12.85 -16.25 -9.73
C GLN A 22 -12.12 -17.61 -9.63
N TYR A 23 -12.51 -18.48 -8.71
CA TYR A 23 -11.71 -19.66 -8.34
C TYR A 23 -12.45 -21.00 -8.41
N ILE A 24 -13.79 -20.98 -8.38
CA ILE A 24 -14.59 -22.20 -8.25
C ILE A 24 -14.41 -23.17 -9.42
N GLU A 25 -14.13 -22.69 -10.64
CA GLU A 25 -13.85 -23.56 -11.78
C GLU A 25 -12.60 -24.41 -11.54
N GLU A 26 -11.51 -23.78 -11.10
CA GLU A 26 -10.25 -24.47 -10.83
C GLU A 26 -10.38 -25.44 -9.66
N CYS A 27 -11.05 -25.00 -8.59
CA CYS A 27 -11.39 -25.82 -7.43
C CYS A 27 -12.11 -27.12 -7.86
N LEU A 28 -13.17 -27.01 -8.67
CA LEU A 28 -13.93 -28.17 -9.14
C LEU A 28 -13.13 -29.05 -10.12
N ARG A 29 -12.35 -28.45 -11.02
CA ARG A 29 -11.48 -29.21 -11.93
C ARG A 29 -10.43 -30.03 -11.18
N SER A 30 -9.94 -29.54 -10.04
CA SER A 30 -9.01 -30.29 -9.18
C SER A 30 -9.59 -31.59 -8.62
N ILE A 31 -10.93 -31.67 -8.48
CA ILE A 31 -11.64 -32.87 -8.04
C ILE A 31 -11.77 -33.88 -9.19
N LEU A 32 -12.05 -33.42 -10.41
CA LEU A 32 -12.09 -34.29 -11.60
C LEU A 32 -10.73 -34.95 -11.88
N ASN A 33 -9.64 -34.31 -11.45
CA ASN A 33 -8.28 -34.79 -11.62
C ASN A 33 -7.84 -35.78 -10.53
N GLN A 34 -8.72 -36.22 -9.61
CA GLN A 34 -8.33 -37.18 -8.58
C GLN A 34 -8.03 -38.57 -9.18
N GLU A 35 -6.89 -39.13 -8.80
CA GLU A 35 -6.36 -40.40 -9.30
C GLU A 35 -6.61 -41.53 -8.29
N ASN A 36 -7.18 -42.64 -8.78
CA ASN A 36 -7.43 -43.85 -7.99
C ASN A 36 -8.21 -43.57 -6.68
N ALA A 37 -9.10 -42.57 -6.71
CA ALA A 37 -9.94 -42.23 -5.58
C ALA A 37 -10.99 -43.32 -5.30
N PRO A 38 -11.41 -43.51 -4.03
CA PRO A 38 -12.60 -44.30 -3.71
C PRO A 38 -13.87 -43.68 -4.32
N SER A 39 -15.01 -44.38 -4.24
CA SER A 39 -16.29 -43.82 -4.69
C SER A 39 -16.57 -42.50 -3.97
N MET A 40 -16.85 -41.44 -4.74
CA MET A 40 -17.03 -40.11 -4.19
C MET A 40 -18.16 -39.34 -4.86
N GLU A 41 -18.69 -38.40 -4.09
CA GLU A 41 -19.62 -37.36 -4.56
C GLU A 41 -19.05 -35.98 -4.18
N VAL A 42 -19.54 -34.94 -4.81
CA VAL A 42 -19.25 -33.54 -4.43
C VAL A 42 -20.51 -32.91 -3.88
N SER A 43 -20.42 -32.38 -2.68
CA SER A 43 -21.51 -31.67 -2.00
C SER A 43 -21.18 -30.18 -1.91
N ILE A 44 -21.91 -29.39 -2.68
CA ILE A 44 -21.73 -27.94 -2.77
C ILE A 44 -22.93 -27.25 -2.13
N TYR A 45 -22.66 -26.33 -1.21
CA TYR A 45 -23.69 -25.43 -0.69
C TYR A 45 -23.35 -23.98 -1.00
N ASN A 46 -24.17 -23.36 -1.84
CA ASN A 46 -24.07 -21.96 -2.21
C ASN A 46 -24.78 -21.08 -1.17
N ASP A 47 -24.02 -20.30 -0.42
CA ASP A 47 -24.48 -19.43 0.66
C ASP A 47 -24.91 -18.03 0.16
N GLY A 48 -25.64 -18.02 -0.96
CA GLY A 48 -26.18 -16.80 -1.56
C GLY A 48 -25.17 -16.01 -2.39
N SER A 49 -24.41 -16.67 -3.27
CA SER A 49 -23.55 -16.00 -4.26
C SER A 49 -24.36 -15.07 -5.16
N THR A 50 -23.75 -13.94 -5.50
CA THR A 50 -24.30 -12.83 -6.30
C THR A 50 -23.56 -12.61 -7.62
N ASP A 51 -22.54 -13.42 -7.87
CA ASP A 51 -21.65 -13.37 -9.03
C ASP A 51 -21.89 -14.58 -9.97
N GLY A 52 -20.98 -14.80 -10.92
CA GLY A 52 -21.05 -15.90 -11.91
C GLY A 52 -20.88 -17.32 -11.34
N THR A 53 -20.71 -17.50 -10.02
CA THR A 53 -20.44 -18.81 -9.40
C THR A 53 -21.43 -19.90 -9.83
N LEU A 54 -22.74 -19.61 -9.79
CA LEU A 54 -23.78 -20.60 -10.12
C LEU A 54 -23.64 -21.11 -11.56
N SER A 55 -23.43 -20.19 -12.50
CA SER A 55 -23.30 -20.54 -13.93
C SER A 55 -22.08 -21.42 -14.20
N ILE A 56 -20.99 -21.22 -13.46
CA ILE A 56 -19.79 -22.05 -13.57
C ILE A 56 -20.06 -23.47 -13.04
N ILE A 57 -20.71 -23.60 -11.88
CA ILE A 57 -21.07 -24.90 -11.31
C ILE A 57 -21.95 -25.68 -12.28
N GLU A 58 -23.02 -25.06 -12.78
CA GLU A 58 -23.97 -25.68 -13.71
C GLU A 58 -23.30 -26.16 -15.00
N LYS A 59 -22.34 -25.40 -15.52
CA LYS A 59 -21.57 -25.75 -16.72
C LYS A 59 -20.73 -27.02 -16.53
N LEU A 60 -20.24 -27.30 -15.32
CA LEU A 60 -19.35 -28.44 -15.04
C LEU A 60 -20.10 -29.72 -14.68
N ILE A 61 -21.37 -29.66 -14.27
CA ILE A 61 -22.18 -30.84 -13.91
C ILE A 61 -22.12 -31.99 -14.95
N PRO A 62 -22.22 -31.74 -16.27
CA PRO A 62 -22.10 -32.80 -17.28
C PRO A 62 -20.74 -33.50 -17.29
N GLU A 63 -19.65 -32.79 -17.01
CA GLU A 63 -18.29 -33.36 -16.93
C GLU A 63 -18.18 -34.32 -15.74
N PHE A 64 -18.70 -33.93 -14.57
CA PHE A 64 -18.77 -34.77 -13.38
C PHE A 64 -19.63 -36.01 -13.58
N THR A 65 -20.79 -35.85 -14.23
CA THR A 65 -21.69 -36.96 -14.55
C THR A 65 -20.99 -37.99 -15.45
N LYS A 66 -20.23 -37.53 -16.45
CA LYS A 66 -19.42 -38.38 -17.32
C LYS A 66 -18.29 -39.09 -16.57
N ALA A 67 -17.72 -38.45 -15.55
CA ALA A 67 -16.72 -39.05 -14.67
C ALA A 67 -17.32 -40.00 -13.61
N GLY A 68 -18.64 -40.15 -13.54
CA GLY A 68 -19.33 -40.99 -12.55
C GLY A 68 -19.34 -40.40 -11.14
N ILE A 69 -19.15 -39.08 -11.00
CA ILE A 69 -19.16 -38.36 -9.72
C ILE A 69 -20.44 -37.53 -9.65
N GLU A 70 -21.27 -37.80 -8.64
CA GLU A 70 -22.50 -37.01 -8.42
C GLU A 70 -22.17 -35.65 -7.82
N ILE A 71 -22.81 -34.59 -8.30
CA ILE A 71 -22.83 -33.27 -7.64
C ILE A 71 -24.17 -33.10 -6.93
N VAL A 72 -24.13 -33.04 -5.60
CA VAL A 72 -25.26 -32.62 -4.76
C VAL A 72 -25.13 -31.13 -4.50
N TYR A 73 -26.05 -30.34 -5.06
CA TYR A 73 -25.99 -28.88 -5.01
C TYR A 73 -27.28 -28.27 -4.45
N LYS A 74 -27.14 -27.28 -3.54
CA LYS A 74 -28.23 -26.44 -3.03
C LYS A 74 -27.77 -25.00 -2.87
N SER A 75 -28.73 -24.07 -2.96
CA SER A 75 -28.52 -22.64 -2.70
C SER A 75 -29.41 -22.15 -1.55
N GLY A 76 -28.85 -21.30 -0.68
CA GLY A 76 -29.61 -20.52 0.28
C GLY A 76 -30.06 -19.18 -0.29
N GLU A 77 -31.23 -18.68 0.12
CA GLU A 77 -31.71 -17.33 -0.23
C GLU A 77 -30.99 -16.22 0.55
N THR A 78 -30.46 -16.55 1.73
CA THR A 78 -29.73 -15.62 2.61
C THR A 78 -28.44 -16.27 3.10
N ALA A 79 -27.37 -15.47 3.20
CA ALA A 79 -26.06 -15.95 3.64
C ALA A 79 -26.07 -16.25 5.15
N GLY A 80 -25.79 -17.49 5.52
CA GLY A 80 -25.68 -17.95 6.90
C GLY A 80 -24.23 -18.01 7.43
N GLY A 81 -23.23 -17.81 6.57
CA GLY A 81 -21.82 -17.83 6.92
C GLY A 81 -21.11 -19.13 6.59
N VAL A 82 -19.78 -19.14 6.67
CA VAL A 82 -18.94 -20.28 6.27
C VAL A 82 -19.27 -21.55 7.05
N GLY A 83 -19.40 -21.45 8.38
CA GLY A 83 -19.76 -22.60 9.23
C GLY A 83 -21.14 -23.18 8.91
N PHE A 84 -22.11 -22.31 8.62
CA PHE A 84 -23.44 -22.70 8.18
C PHE A 84 -23.39 -23.44 6.83
N ALA A 85 -22.68 -22.87 5.85
CA ALA A 85 -22.52 -23.48 4.53
C ALA A 85 -21.84 -24.86 4.61
N LYS A 86 -20.76 -24.98 5.39
CA LYS A 86 -20.07 -26.26 5.66
C LYS A 86 -21.03 -27.29 6.27
N ASN A 87 -21.82 -26.90 7.28
CA ASN A 87 -22.80 -27.79 7.88
C ASN A 87 -23.89 -28.25 6.90
N LYS A 88 -24.40 -27.34 6.04
CA LYS A 88 -25.41 -27.67 5.04
C LYS A 88 -24.86 -28.64 3.98
N ALA A 89 -23.66 -28.38 3.47
CA ALA A 89 -22.97 -29.27 2.56
C ALA A 89 -22.70 -30.65 3.19
N CYS A 90 -22.32 -30.71 4.47
CA CYS A 90 -22.16 -32.00 5.17
C CYS A 90 -23.50 -32.74 5.30
N ARG A 91 -24.57 -32.08 5.71
CA ARG A 91 -25.90 -32.69 5.96
C ARG A 91 -26.60 -33.20 4.70
N GLN A 92 -26.35 -32.60 3.54
CA GLN A 92 -26.96 -33.05 2.28
C GLN A 92 -26.19 -34.20 1.60
N SER A 93 -25.02 -34.55 2.13
CA SER A 93 -24.10 -35.54 1.57
C SER A 93 -24.18 -36.89 2.31
N HIS A 94 -23.71 -37.97 1.71
CA HIS A 94 -23.90 -39.36 2.14
C HIS A 94 -22.61 -40.16 2.38
N GLY A 95 -21.44 -39.63 1.97
CA GLY A 95 -20.15 -40.29 2.10
C GLY A 95 -19.77 -40.59 3.56
N LYS A 96 -19.13 -41.73 3.81
CA LYS A 96 -18.65 -42.13 5.16
C LYS A 96 -17.59 -41.18 5.70
N PHE A 97 -16.79 -40.61 4.81
CA PHE A 97 -15.80 -39.58 5.10
C PHE A 97 -16.16 -38.25 4.43
N LEU A 98 -15.76 -37.15 5.05
CA LEU A 98 -15.95 -35.79 4.61
C LEU A 98 -14.58 -35.21 4.26
N CYS A 99 -14.39 -34.83 3.00
CA CYS A 99 -13.17 -34.18 2.50
C CYS A 99 -13.45 -32.70 2.26
N PHE A 100 -12.98 -31.82 3.14
CA PHE A 100 -13.23 -30.39 3.02
C PHE A 100 -12.32 -29.75 1.98
N LEU A 101 -12.90 -28.92 1.11
CA LEU A 101 -12.17 -28.08 0.18
C LEU A 101 -12.87 -26.72 0.13
N ASP A 102 -12.16 -25.65 0.44
CA ASP A 102 -12.69 -24.30 0.31
C ASP A 102 -12.74 -23.93 -1.20
N SER A 103 -13.73 -23.13 -1.60
CA SER A 103 -14.04 -22.85 -3.02
C SER A 103 -12.94 -22.13 -3.80
N ASP A 104 -11.96 -21.57 -3.09
CA ASP A 104 -10.79 -20.87 -3.60
C ASP A 104 -9.51 -21.72 -3.62
N ASP A 105 -9.56 -22.94 -3.07
CA ASP A 105 -8.41 -23.85 -2.95
C ASP A 105 -8.41 -24.97 -4.00
N VAL A 106 -7.25 -25.61 -4.17
CA VAL A 106 -7.02 -26.68 -5.15
C VAL A 106 -6.46 -27.91 -4.45
N MET A 107 -7.04 -29.09 -4.71
CA MET A 107 -6.47 -30.37 -4.25
C MET A 107 -5.56 -31.00 -5.30
N LYS A 108 -4.46 -31.62 -4.87
CA LYS A 108 -3.58 -32.39 -5.76
C LYS A 108 -4.20 -33.73 -6.15
N PRO A 109 -3.82 -34.34 -7.30
CA PRO A 109 -4.47 -35.54 -7.85
C PRO A 109 -4.57 -36.75 -6.91
N ASN A 110 -3.63 -36.88 -5.97
CA ASN A 110 -3.55 -38.01 -5.05
C ASN A 110 -4.22 -37.76 -3.68
N ARG A 111 -4.82 -36.59 -3.45
CA ARG A 111 -5.31 -36.18 -2.13
C ARG A 111 -6.34 -37.15 -1.55
N VAL A 112 -7.44 -37.37 -2.27
CA VAL A 112 -8.58 -38.13 -1.74
C VAL A 112 -8.17 -39.55 -1.41
N ARG A 113 -7.41 -40.20 -2.31
CA ARG A 113 -6.91 -41.56 -2.09
C ARG A 113 -6.00 -41.64 -0.86
N MET A 114 -4.97 -40.79 -0.76
CA MET A 114 -3.99 -40.90 0.33
C MET A 114 -4.59 -40.61 1.70
N GLN A 115 -5.50 -39.63 1.80
CA GLN A 115 -6.17 -39.34 3.07
C GLN A 115 -7.21 -40.42 3.44
N TYR A 116 -7.86 -41.04 2.46
CA TYR A 116 -8.76 -42.19 2.69
C TYR A 116 -7.99 -43.42 3.19
N GLU A 117 -6.88 -43.78 2.54
CA GLU A 117 -5.99 -44.87 2.97
C GLU A 117 -5.47 -44.63 4.40
N ALA A 118 -5.04 -43.39 4.70
CA ALA A 118 -4.60 -43.01 6.04
C ALA A 118 -5.74 -43.10 7.07
N ALA A 119 -6.96 -42.72 6.71
CA ALA A 119 -8.12 -42.84 7.59
C ALA A 119 -8.43 -44.31 7.90
N LEU A 120 -8.41 -45.20 6.91
CA LEU A 120 -8.64 -46.64 7.11
C LEU A 120 -7.53 -47.32 7.91
N ALA A 121 -6.30 -46.80 7.84
CA ALA A 121 -5.15 -47.31 8.59
C ALA A 121 -5.16 -46.93 10.08
N THR A 122 -6.09 -46.07 10.52
CA THR A 122 -6.24 -45.74 11.95
C THR A 122 -6.70 -46.95 12.76
N GLU A 123 -6.30 -47.02 14.03
CA GLU A 123 -6.59 -48.16 14.91
C GLU A 123 -8.09 -48.44 15.09
N ASP A 124 -8.94 -47.41 14.94
CA ASP A 124 -10.39 -47.53 15.03
C ASP A 124 -11.08 -47.72 13.67
N GLY A 125 -10.31 -48.09 12.64
CA GLY A 125 -10.80 -48.39 11.29
C GLY A 125 -11.41 -47.19 10.59
N GLY A 126 -11.00 -45.97 10.97
CA GLY A 126 -11.50 -44.72 10.40
C GLY A 126 -12.74 -44.15 11.09
N SER A 127 -13.22 -44.77 12.18
CA SER A 127 -14.44 -44.32 12.85
C SER A 127 -14.34 -42.92 13.47
N LYS A 128 -13.14 -42.47 13.85
CA LYS A 128 -12.90 -41.13 14.41
C LYS A 128 -11.72 -40.43 13.74
N ALA A 129 -11.41 -40.84 12.51
CA ALA A 129 -10.31 -40.27 11.74
C ALA A 129 -10.49 -38.76 11.56
N PHE A 130 -9.41 -38.02 11.82
CA PHE A 130 -9.24 -36.62 11.48
C PHE A 130 -7.85 -36.44 10.87
N ILE A 131 -7.82 -36.52 9.55
CA ILE A 131 -6.60 -36.58 8.75
C ILE A 131 -6.37 -35.23 8.07
N GLY A 132 -5.20 -34.65 8.27
CA GLY A 132 -4.74 -33.50 7.47
C GLY A 132 -3.68 -33.90 6.44
N SER A 133 -3.01 -32.90 5.88
CA SER A 133 -1.88 -33.10 4.96
C SER A 133 -0.92 -31.91 5.03
N GLN A 134 0.27 -32.04 4.45
CA GLN A 134 1.06 -30.86 4.15
C GLN A 134 0.38 -30.05 3.03
N PHE A 135 0.68 -28.76 2.98
CA PHE A 135 0.11 -27.84 2.01
C PHE A 135 1.14 -26.79 1.60
N VAL A 136 0.95 -26.24 0.41
CA VAL A 136 1.67 -25.05 -0.05
C VAL A 136 0.69 -23.89 -0.17
N ARG A 137 1.22 -22.67 -0.26
CA ARG A 137 0.40 -21.48 -0.42
C ARG A 137 0.62 -20.82 -1.77
N GLU A 138 -0.45 -20.26 -2.30
CA GLU A 138 -0.45 -19.44 -3.50
C GLU A 138 -0.97 -18.04 -3.14
N PRO A 139 -0.19 -16.96 -3.36
CA PRO A 139 1.16 -16.95 -3.90
C PRO A 139 2.17 -17.55 -2.90
N GLU A 140 3.26 -18.08 -3.45
CA GLU A 140 4.38 -18.61 -2.67
C GLU A 140 4.91 -17.54 -1.69
N GLY A 141 5.33 -17.95 -0.49
CA GLY A 141 5.79 -17.00 0.52
C GLY A 141 4.70 -16.44 1.44
N SER A 142 3.41 -16.72 1.17
CA SER A 142 2.32 -16.34 2.07
C SER A 142 2.46 -17.06 3.41
N THR A 143 2.47 -16.33 4.54
CA THR A 143 2.54 -16.89 5.92
C THR A 143 3.57 -18.02 6.14
N VAL A 144 4.77 -17.93 5.55
CA VAL A 144 5.81 -18.99 5.55
C VAL A 144 6.02 -19.68 6.90
N ARG A 145 6.04 -18.91 7.99
CA ARG A 145 6.25 -19.45 9.34
C ARG A 145 5.17 -20.44 9.74
N TYR A 146 3.90 -20.09 9.53
CA TYR A 146 2.79 -20.98 9.85
C TYR A 146 2.80 -22.23 8.97
N THR A 147 3.03 -22.07 7.66
CA THR A 147 3.12 -23.21 6.73
C THR A 147 4.23 -24.18 7.12
N LYS A 148 5.44 -23.66 7.40
CA LYS A 148 6.58 -24.47 7.84
C LYS A 148 6.30 -25.19 9.15
N TRP A 149 5.72 -24.48 10.13
CA TRP A 149 5.33 -25.06 11.40
C TRP A 149 4.31 -26.18 11.24
N ALA A 150 3.13 -25.90 10.67
CA ALA A 150 2.05 -26.88 10.53
C ALA A 150 2.48 -28.11 9.69
N CYS A 151 3.22 -27.89 8.60
CA CYS A 151 3.75 -28.98 7.78
C CYS A 151 4.88 -29.75 8.50
N GLY A 152 5.60 -29.13 9.43
CA GLY A 152 6.70 -29.74 10.18
C GLY A 152 6.29 -30.52 11.44
N LEU A 153 5.05 -30.38 11.93
CA LEU A 153 4.60 -31.07 13.15
C LEU A 153 4.63 -32.59 13.01
N SER A 154 5.21 -33.28 13.99
CA SER A 154 5.07 -34.73 14.14
C SER A 154 3.68 -35.12 14.64
N LYS A 155 3.37 -36.42 14.58
CA LYS A 155 2.09 -37.00 15.03
C LYS A 155 1.70 -36.60 16.47
N ASN A 156 2.65 -36.60 17.40
CA ASN A 156 2.38 -36.22 18.79
C ASN A 156 2.12 -34.71 18.92
N GLU A 157 2.90 -33.91 18.21
CA GLU A 157 2.83 -32.45 18.26
C GLU A 157 1.51 -31.91 17.69
N LEU A 158 0.82 -32.65 16.82
CA LEU A 158 -0.53 -32.29 16.34
C LEU A 158 -1.52 -32.04 17.49
N ARG A 159 -1.37 -32.77 18.61
CA ARG A 159 -2.20 -32.61 19.81
C ARG A 159 -1.57 -31.69 20.85
N GLU A 160 -0.25 -31.71 20.97
CA GLU A 160 0.45 -30.97 22.01
C GLU A 160 0.55 -29.47 21.68
N GLN A 161 0.63 -29.10 20.38
CA GLN A 161 0.86 -27.73 19.93
C GLN A 161 -0.41 -27.00 19.47
N ILE A 162 -1.61 -27.46 19.86
CA ILE A 162 -2.89 -26.87 19.43
C ILE A 162 -3.08 -25.41 19.89
N TYR A 163 -2.30 -24.96 20.89
CA TYR A 163 -2.32 -23.58 21.39
C TYR A 163 -1.21 -22.71 20.80
N THR A 164 -0.31 -23.26 19.99
CA THR A 164 0.93 -22.59 19.58
C THR A 164 0.70 -21.45 18.58
N ALA A 165 -0.29 -21.59 17.69
CA ALA A 165 -0.61 -20.61 16.65
C ALA A 165 -2.03 -20.03 16.81
N PHE A 166 -2.42 -19.12 15.91
CA PHE A 166 -3.80 -18.59 15.84
C PHE A 166 -4.75 -19.45 14.99
N GLY A 167 -4.23 -20.49 14.36
CA GLY A 167 -5.01 -21.49 13.64
C GLY A 167 -4.76 -22.90 14.20
N PRO A 168 -5.52 -23.89 13.72
CA PRO A 168 -5.38 -25.29 14.10
C PRO A 168 -4.02 -25.87 13.67
N THR A 169 -3.60 -26.99 14.25
CA THR A 169 -2.38 -27.73 13.83
C THR A 169 -2.58 -28.46 12.51
N LEU A 170 -3.82 -28.79 12.17
CA LEU A 170 -4.25 -29.20 10.83
C LEU A 170 -5.13 -28.09 10.25
N ILE A 171 -4.74 -27.46 9.14
CA ILE A 171 -5.51 -26.34 8.56
C ILE A 171 -6.77 -26.83 7.84
N ALA A 172 -7.88 -26.08 7.95
CA ALA A 172 -9.22 -26.49 7.51
C ALA A 172 -9.30 -27.07 6.10
N PRO A 173 -8.66 -26.48 5.07
CA PRO A 173 -8.77 -27.01 3.71
C PRO A 173 -8.05 -28.32 3.49
N THR A 174 -7.23 -28.78 4.44
CA THR A 174 -6.59 -30.11 4.40
C THR A 174 -7.45 -31.19 5.03
N TRP A 175 -8.58 -30.84 5.65
CA TRP A 175 -9.32 -31.77 6.50
C TRP A 175 -10.00 -32.89 5.71
N PHE A 176 -9.72 -34.11 6.15
CA PHE A 176 -10.41 -35.32 5.75
C PHE A 176 -10.84 -36.04 7.03
N LEU A 177 -12.14 -36.10 7.30
CA LEU A 177 -12.67 -36.50 8.59
C LEU A 177 -13.80 -37.51 8.48
N SER A 178 -13.90 -38.41 9.45
CA SER A 178 -15.01 -39.34 9.55
C SER A 178 -16.32 -38.60 9.78
N ARG A 179 -17.40 -38.97 9.07
CA ARG A 179 -18.72 -38.42 9.33
C ARG A 179 -19.17 -38.66 10.78
N ASN A 180 -18.83 -39.83 11.33
CA ASN A 180 -19.11 -40.15 12.73
C ASN A 180 -18.44 -39.16 13.69
N LEU A 181 -17.19 -38.76 13.44
CA LEU A 181 -16.53 -37.70 14.22
C LEU A 181 -17.29 -36.38 14.10
N PHE A 182 -17.63 -35.95 12.88
CA PHE A 182 -18.38 -34.71 12.64
C PHE A 182 -19.71 -34.67 13.40
N ASP A 183 -20.49 -35.76 13.32
CA ASP A 183 -21.79 -35.89 13.98
C ASP A 183 -21.66 -35.87 15.51
N ARG A 184 -20.61 -36.50 16.06
CA ARG A 184 -20.32 -36.48 17.51
C ARG A 184 -19.91 -35.10 18.02
N VAL A 185 -19.24 -34.30 17.20
CA VAL A 185 -18.89 -32.91 17.52
C VAL A 185 -20.13 -32.00 17.43
N GLY A 186 -21.08 -32.34 16.54
CA GLY A 186 -22.30 -31.55 16.31
C GLY A 186 -22.16 -30.49 15.20
N GLY A 187 -21.12 -30.59 14.38
CA GLY A 187 -20.83 -29.65 13.29
C GLY A 187 -20.23 -28.30 13.73
N PHE A 188 -20.11 -27.38 12.77
CA PHE A 188 -19.58 -26.03 12.96
C PHE A 188 -20.57 -25.12 13.70
N ASN A 189 -20.07 -24.07 14.34
CA ASN A 189 -20.90 -23.07 15.00
C ASN A 189 -21.62 -22.18 13.98
N GLU A 190 -22.96 -22.18 14.00
CA GLU A 190 -23.81 -21.41 13.08
C GLU A 190 -24.31 -20.07 13.67
N ASN A 191 -23.94 -19.74 14.91
CA ASN A 191 -24.45 -18.53 15.59
C ASN A 191 -23.83 -17.22 15.07
N HIS A 192 -22.82 -17.32 14.22
CA HIS A 192 -22.07 -16.18 13.69
C HIS A 192 -22.02 -16.26 12.17
N VAL A 193 -22.57 -15.24 11.50
CA VAL A 193 -22.61 -15.18 10.03
C VAL A 193 -21.22 -14.87 9.46
N THR A 194 -20.46 -13.97 10.10
CA THR A 194 -19.08 -13.61 9.68
C THR A 194 -18.19 -13.32 10.88
N GLY A 195 -16.87 -13.36 10.68
CA GLY A 195 -15.88 -12.88 11.67
C GLY A 195 -15.66 -13.77 12.89
N TYR A 196 -16.13 -15.01 12.86
CA TYR A 196 -15.90 -16.02 13.90
C TYR A 196 -15.00 -17.14 13.36
N PRO A 197 -13.98 -17.62 14.10
CA PRO A 197 -13.11 -18.71 13.65
C PRO A 197 -13.83 -20.06 13.85
N GLU A 198 -14.77 -20.39 12.96
CA GLU A 198 -15.61 -21.57 13.08
C GLU A 198 -14.81 -22.87 12.98
N ASP A 199 -13.74 -22.86 12.20
CA ASP A 199 -12.81 -23.96 12.03
C ASP A 199 -12.03 -24.23 13.32
N LEU A 200 -11.44 -23.22 13.95
CA LEU A 200 -10.68 -23.39 15.19
C LEU A 200 -11.58 -23.88 16.33
N ASP A 201 -12.81 -23.36 16.43
CA ASP A 201 -13.80 -23.81 17.40
C ASP A 201 -14.19 -25.29 17.18
N PHE A 202 -14.49 -25.67 15.93
CA PHE A 202 -14.74 -27.07 15.59
C PHE A 202 -13.53 -27.96 15.92
N PHE A 203 -12.33 -27.50 15.57
CA PHE A 203 -11.09 -28.23 15.80
C PHE A 203 -10.87 -28.52 17.29
N TYR A 204 -11.03 -27.53 18.17
CA TYR A 204 -10.92 -27.76 19.62
C TYR A 204 -11.96 -28.75 20.16
N LYS A 205 -13.19 -28.73 19.65
CA LYS A 205 -14.22 -29.70 20.04
C LYS A 205 -13.91 -31.11 19.54
N ALA A 206 -13.31 -31.24 18.36
CA ALA A 206 -13.00 -32.51 17.73
C ALA A 206 -11.77 -33.21 18.33
N VAL A 207 -10.70 -32.46 18.61
CA VAL A 207 -9.39 -33.01 19.03
C VAL A 207 -9.47 -34.01 20.20
N PRO A 208 -10.23 -33.76 21.28
CA PRO A 208 -10.31 -34.69 22.42
C PRO A 208 -10.87 -36.07 22.09
N MET A 209 -11.56 -36.23 20.96
CA MET A 209 -12.22 -37.49 20.59
C MET A 209 -11.83 -38.02 19.21
N ALA A 210 -10.95 -37.32 18.48
CA ALA A 210 -10.47 -37.68 17.15
C ALA A 210 -9.19 -38.52 17.21
N VAL A 211 -8.99 -39.39 16.23
CA VAL A 211 -7.67 -39.93 15.88
C VAL A 211 -7.03 -38.96 14.89
N LEU A 212 -6.10 -38.14 15.39
CA LEU A 212 -5.41 -37.14 14.56
C LEU A 212 -4.21 -37.76 13.84
N GLU A 213 -4.17 -37.59 12.54
CA GLU A 213 -3.03 -37.96 11.70
C GLU A 213 -2.78 -36.87 10.64
N LYS A 214 -1.60 -36.90 10.03
CA LYS A 214 -1.25 -36.05 8.90
C LYS A 214 -0.55 -36.90 7.84
N VAL A 215 -0.98 -36.75 6.59
CA VAL A 215 -0.25 -37.30 5.46
C VAL A 215 0.96 -36.41 5.19
N GLU A 216 2.17 -36.98 5.22
CA GLU A 216 3.45 -36.26 5.00
C GLU A 216 3.72 -35.98 3.51
N GLU A 217 2.69 -35.56 2.80
CA GLU A 217 2.72 -35.19 1.39
C GLU A 217 1.99 -33.88 1.21
N THR A 218 2.46 -33.02 0.29
CA THR A 218 1.76 -31.78 -0.04
C THR A 218 0.55 -32.10 -0.92
N LEU A 219 -0.66 -32.09 -0.36
CA LEU A 219 -1.89 -32.51 -1.06
C LEU A 219 -2.88 -31.37 -1.35
N VAL A 220 -2.63 -30.17 -0.81
CA VAL A 220 -3.48 -28.98 -1.00
C VAL A 220 -2.62 -27.78 -1.40
N ILE A 221 -3.12 -27.00 -2.36
CA ILE A 221 -2.68 -25.64 -2.64
C ILE A 221 -3.69 -24.73 -1.96
N TYR A 222 -3.27 -24.10 -0.88
CA TYR A 222 -4.07 -23.15 -0.11
C TYR A 222 -3.89 -21.75 -0.70
N ARG A 223 -4.94 -21.14 -1.21
CA ARG A 223 -4.89 -19.82 -1.80
C ARG A 223 -5.01 -18.75 -0.73
N TRP A 224 -4.14 -17.77 -0.82
CA TRP A 224 -4.10 -16.62 0.07
C TRP A 224 -4.37 -15.37 -0.76
N HIS A 225 -5.50 -14.73 -0.53
CA HIS A 225 -5.88 -13.49 -1.20
C HIS A 225 -6.69 -12.59 -0.26
N PRO A 226 -6.76 -11.27 -0.48
CA PRO A 226 -7.41 -10.33 0.45
C PRO A 226 -8.90 -10.60 0.75
N GLY A 227 -9.57 -11.42 -0.08
CA GLY A 227 -10.95 -11.84 0.10
C GLY A 227 -11.14 -13.03 1.06
N CYS A 228 -10.07 -13.68 1.54
CA CYS A 228 -10.18 -14.82 2.45
C CYS A 228 -10.95 -14.44 3.72
N ALA A 229 -11.88 -15.30 4.14
CA ALA A 229 -12.71 -15.08 5.33
C ALA A 229 -11.89 -14.85 6.62
N THR A 230 -10.67 -15.38 6.67
CA THR A 230 -9.72 -15.21 7.79
C THR A 230 -9.45 -13.75 8.14
N PHE A 231 -9.46 -12.82 7.18
CA PHE A 231 -9.21 -11.39 7.45
C PHE A 231 -10.32 -10.69 8.23
N ILE A 232 -11.52 -11.27 8.22
CA ILE A 232 -12.70 -10.73 8.91
C ILE A 232 -12.72 -11.21 10.38
N VAL A 233 -11.97 -12.27 10.70
CA VAL A 233 -11.94 -12.84 12.05
C VAL A 233 -11.09 -11.98 13.00
N ASP A 234 -11.71 -11.50 14.08
CA ASP A 234 -11.01 -10.70 15.11
C ASP A 234 -10.03 -11.57 15.92
N GLU A 235 -8.75 -11.15 15.99
CA GLU A 235 -7.72 -11.76 16.82
C GLU A 235 -8.15 -11.89 18.29
N LYS A 236 -8.93 -10.94 18.81
CA LYS A 236 -9.47 -10.99 20.18
C LYS A 236 -10.42 -12.16 20.37
N THR A 237 -11.18 -12.54 19.34
CA THR A 237 -12.09 -13.69 19.39
C THR A 237 -11.30 -15.00 19.43
N ILE A 238 -10.30 -15.14 18.54
CA ILE A 238 -9.37 -16.28 18.56
C ILE A 238 -8.68 -16.41 19.91
N TRP A 239 -8.20 -15.28 20.45
CA TRP A 239 -7.54 -15.23 21.76
C TRP A 239 -8.46 -15.67 22.90
N LYS A 240 -9.72 -15.20 22.93
CA LYS A 240 -10.70 -15.62 23.94
C LYS A 240 -10.98 -17.13 23.87
N LEU A 241 -11.16 -17.68 22.66
CA LEU A 241 -11.36 -19.12 22.46
C LEU A 241 -10.16 -19.93 22.95
N ARG A 242 -8.94 -19.52 22.59
CA ARG A 242 -7.70 -20.14 23.07
C ARG A 242 -7.59 -20.13 24.59
N ILE A 243 -7.85 -19.00 25.23
CA ILE A 243 -7.81 -18.88 26.69
C ILE A 243 -8.86 -19.80 27.31
N ALA A 244 -10.10 -19.79 26.83
CA ALA A 244 -11.17 -20.64 27.35
C ALA A 244 -10.79 -22.13 27.25
N GLU A 245 -10.22 -22.56 26.13
CA GLU A 245 -9.82 -23.95 25.91
C GLU A 245 -8.62 -24.34 26.80
N LEU A 246 -7.65 -23.44 26.99
CA LEU A 246 -6.54 -23.64 27.91
C LEU A 246 -7.03 -23.73 29.37
N GLU A 247 -7.93 -22.84 29.80
CA GLU A 247 -8.53 -22.84 31.14
C GLU A 247 -9.38 -24.08 31.41
N LYS A 248 -9.95 -24.68 30.37
CA LYS A 248 -10.78 -25.88 30.45
C LYS A 248 -9.95 -27.16 30.52
N ASN A 249 -8.88 -27.29 29.74
CA ASN A 249 -8.19 -28.58 29.56
C ASN A 249 -6.80 -28.64 30.18
N ILE A 250 -6.08 -27.52 30.26
CA ILE A 250 -4.70 -27.51 30.76
C ILE A 250 -4.66 -27.00 32.20
N LEU A 251 -5.12 -25.77 32.42
CA LEU A 251 -4.93 -25.09 33.71
C LEU A 251 -5.57 -25.80 34.92
N PRO A 252 -6.65 -26.60 34.82
CA PRO A 252 -7.16 -27.35 35.97
C PRO A 252 -6.15 -28.32 36.57
N HIS A 253 -5.22 -28.84 35.74
CA HIS A 253 -4.18 -29.76 36.17
C HIS A 253 -2.95 -29.06 36.76
N TRP A 254 -2.89 -27.73 36.66
CA TRP A 254 -1.76 -26.93 37.13
C TRP A 254 -2.13 -26.19 38.42
N GLU A 255 -1.43 -26.48 39.51
CA GLU A 255 -1.62 -25.81 40.80
C GLU A 255 -0.99 -24.42 40.82
N THR A 256 0.15 -24.27 40.13
CA THR A 256 0.88 -23.00 39.99
C THR A 256 1.31 -22.79 38.54
N ILE A 257 1.57 -21.53 38.18
CA ILE A 257 1.93 -21.14 36.81
C ILE A 257 3.06 -20.12 36.87
N THR A 258 4.11 -20.35 36.09
CA THR A 258 5.08 -19.31 35.71
C THR A 258 4.73 -18.78 34.32
N ILE A 259 4.73 -17.46 34.11
CA ILE A 259 4.54 -16.87 32.77
C ILE A 259 5.89 -16.42 32.23
N TRP A 260 6.33 -16.99 31.11
CA TRP A 260 7.52 -16.52 30.40
C TRP A 260 7.14 -15.40 29.45
N ASN A 261 7.57 -14.19 29.80
CA ASN A 261 7.52 -12.89 29.11
C ASN A 261 7.02 -11.83 30.11
N ALA A 262 7.95 -11.12 30.75
CA ALA A 262 7.64 -10.02 31.66
C ALA A 262 7.34 -8.71 30.90
N GLY A 263 6.52 -8.79 29.86
CA GLY A 263 6.17 -7.70 28.94
C GLY A 263 4.71 -7.72 28.52
N LYS A 264 4.41 -7.11 27.36
CA LYS A 264 3.03 -6.94 26.85
C LYS A 264 2.27 -8.26 26.71
N HIS A 265 2.91 -9.27 26.12
CA HIS A 265 2.26 -10.56 25.85
C HIS A 265 1.95 -11.35 27.12
N GLY A 266 2.91 -11.46 28.06
CA GLY A 266 2.64 -12.11 29.34
C GLY A 266 1.59 -11.37 30.18
N LYS A 267 1.63 -10.02 30.20
CA LYS A 267 0.58 -9.21 30.85
C LYS A 267 -0.80 -9.47 30.24
N ARG A 268 -0.90 -9.52 28.90
CA ARG A 268 -2.15 -9.82 28.19
C ARG A 268 -2.67 -11.20 28.59
N PHE A 269 -1.80 -12.21 28.62
CA PHE A 269 -2.14 -13.56 29.07
C PHE A 269 -2.69 -13.55 30.50
N TYR A 270 -1.94 -13.00 31.46
CA TYR A 270 -2.38 -12.88 32.85
C TYR A 270 -3.76 -12.20 32.97
N LYS A 271 -3.94 -11.04 32.32
CA LYS A 271 -5.20 -10.29 32.36
C LYS A 271 -6.38 -11.03 31.73
N SER A 272 -6.11 -11.98 30.83
CA SER A 272 -7.15 -12.77 30.15
C SER A 272 -7.60 -13.97 30.96
N LEU A 273 -6.82 -14.42 31.94
CA LEU A 273 -7.18 -15.52 32.82
C LEU A 273 -8.35 -15.15 33.74
N SER A 274 -9.17 -16.14 34.09
CA SER A 274 -10.15 -16.04 35.16
C SER A 274 -9.50 -15.68 36.50
N PRO A 275 -10.24 -15.03 37.43
CA PRO A 275 -9.69 -14.69 38.75
C PRO A 275 -9.15 -15.90 39.53
N VAL A 276 -9.66 -17.10 39.28
CA VAL A 276 -9.16 -18.34 39.89
C VAL A 276 -7.79 -18.69 39.35
N ASN A 277 -7.61 -18.66 38.02
CA ASN A 277 -6.32 -19.01 37.40
C ASN A 277 -5.27 -17.88 37.52
N GLN A 278 -5.68 -16.62 37.66
CA GLN A 278 -4.76 -15.52 37.99
C GLN A 278 -4.02 -15.77 39.32
N LYS A 279 -4.70 -16.33 40.32
CA LYS A 279 -4.10 -16.67 41.63
C LYS A 279 -3.06 -17.78 41.56
N LYS A 280 -3.09 -18.60 40.52
CA LYS A 280 -2.08 -19.65 40.29
C LYS A 280 -0.76 -19.08 39.79
N VAL A 281 -0.74 -17.86 39.27
CA VAL A 281 0.46 -17.25 38.71
C VAL A 281 1.39 -16.81 39.83
N ILE A 282 2.50 -17.53 39.99
CA ILE A 282 3.47 -17.30 41.07
C ILE A 282 4.63 -16.39 40.65
N ALA A 283 4.94 -16.33 39.35
CA ALA A 283 6.04 -15.52 38.82
C ALA A 283 5.86 -15.21 37.33
N PHE A 284 6.42 -14.07 36.91
CA PHE A 284 6.84 -13.85 35.54
C PHE A 284 8.33 -14.19 35.41
N CYS A 285 8.76 -14.66 34.25
CA CYS A 285 10.17 -14.79 33.95
C CYS A 285 10.54 -14.18 32.60
N ASP A 286 11.81 -13.77 32.46
CA ASP A 286 12.34 -13.19 31.23
C ASP A 286 13.86 -13.40 31.13
N VAL A 287 14.42 -13.14 29.95
CA VAL A 287 15.87 -13.11 29.67
C VAL A 287 16.42 -11.68 29.70
N ALA A 288 15.56 -10.68 29.47
CA ALA A 288 15.98 -9.30 29.34
C ALA A 288 16.29 -8.68 30.71
N VAL A 289 17.55 -8.31 30.92
CA VAL A 289 18.06 -7.70 32.16
C VAL A 289 17.21 -6.50 32.61
N LYS A 290 16.79 -5.63 31.67
CA LYS A 290 15.94 -4.47 31.97
C LYS A 290 14.57 -4.84 32.55
N LYS A 291 13.97 -5.95 32.11
CA LYS A 291 12.68 -6.41 32.63
C LYS A 291 12.84 -7.06 34.00
N ILE A 292 13.88 -7.88 34.17
CA ILE A 292 14.21 -8.53 35.44
C ILE A 292 14.55 -7.49 36.51
N ALA A 293 15.24 -6.41 36.15
CA ALA A 293 15.59 -5.31 37.05
C ALA A 293 14.37 -4.62 37.68
N LYS A 294 13.17 -4.74 37.08
CA LYS A 294 11.93 -4.21 37.67
C LYS A 294 11.50 -4.96 38.93
N ARG A 295 12.02 -6.17 39.17
CA ARG A 295 11.75 -7.09 40.30
C ARG A 295 10.31 -7.60 40.40
N TYR A 296 9.31 -6.76 40.14
CA TYR A 296 7.90 -7.08 40.20
C TYR A 296 7.17 -6.61 38.95
N MET A 297 6.19 -7.42 38.56
CA MET A 297 5.21 -7.13 37.55
C MET A 297 3.96 -6.60 38.23
N GLU A 298 3.74 -5.30 38.12
CA GLU A 298 2.53 -4.65 38.64
C GLU A 298 1.41 -4.72 37.59
N ILE A 299 0.29 -5.32 37.99
CA ILE A 299 -0.94 -5.36 37.20
C ILE A 299 -1.81 -4.19 37.65
N TYR A 300 -1.83 -3.14 36.83
CA TYR A 300 -2.55 -1.91 37.12
C TYR A 300 -3.94 -1.91 36.47
N ASP A 301 -4.93 -1.48 37.25
CA ASP A 301 -6.25 -1.06 36.81
C ASP A 301 -6.22 0.44 36.54
N GLU A 302 -6.28 0.81 35.27
CA GLU A 302 -6.23 2.21 34.83
C GLU A 302 -7.50 2.97 35.18
N THR A 303 -8.66 2.30 35.19
CA THR A 303 -9.96 2.90 35.48
C THR A 303 -10.04 3.32 36.94
N ASN A 304 -9.63 2.44 37.85
CA ASN A 304 -9.65 2.71 39.29
C ASN A 304 -8.31 3.21 39.84
N ARG A 305 -7.33 3.42 38.96
CA ARG A 305 -5.97 3.88 39.26
C ARG A 305 -5.28 3.09 40.38
N LYS A 306 -5.43 1.77 40.39
CA LYS A 306 -4.98 0.88 41.49
C LYS A 306 -4.15 -0.30 40.99
N VAL A 307 -3.11 -0.65 41.74
CA VAL A 307 -2.38 -1.92 41.54
C VAL A 307 -3.25 -3.08 42.06
N LEU A 308 -3.66 -3.97 41.16
CA LEU A 308 -4.47 -5.15 41.45
C LEU A 308 -3.64 -6.33 41.97
N ALA A 309 -2.43 -6.50 41.43
CA ALA A 309 -1.51 -7.57 41.79
C ALA A 309 -0.06 -7.13 41.56
N SER A 310 0.85 -7.65 42.38
CA SER A 310 2.30 -7.49 42.22
C SER A 310 2.95 -8.88 42.25
N ILE A 311 3.50 -9.31 41.12
CA ILE A 311 3.98 -10.68 40.90
C ILE A 311 5.49 -10.63 40.60
N PRO A 312 6.34 -11.45 41.25
CA PRO A 312 7.79 -11.35 41.06
C PRO A 312 8.21 -11.64 39.61
N ILE A 313 9.24 -10.93 39.15
CA ILE A 313 9.93 -11.17 37.89
C ILE A 313 11.26 -11.86 38.19
N ILE A 314 11.43 -13.09 37.71
CA ILE A 314 12.65 -13.88 37.87
C ILE A 314 13.38 -14.04 36.53
N HIS A 315 14.66 -14.37 36.60
CA HIS A 315 15.41 -14.80 35.42
C HIS A 315 14.89 -16.18 34.95
N GLN A 316 14.71 -16.40 33.64
CA GLN A 316 14.18 -17.63 33.03
C GLN A 316 14.86 -18.91 33.54
N LYS A 317 16.15 -18.86 33.87
CA LYS A 317 16.90 -20.01 34.43
C LYS A 317 16.30 -20.58 35.73
N PHE A 318 15.52 -19.76 36.45
CA PHE A 318 14.85 -20.12 37.69
C PHE A 318 13.36 -20.45 37.51
N ALA A 319 12.83 -20.35 36.28
CA ALA A 319 11.47 -20.77 35.99
C ALA A 319 11.30 -22.27 36.26
N LYS A 320 10.15 -22.64 36.82
CA LYS A 320 9.79 -24.04 37.12
C LYS A 320 8.51 -24.41 36.38
N PRO A 321 8.37 -25.65 35.90
CA PRO A 321 7.10 -26.17 35.44
C PRO A 321 6.04 -26.10 36.56
N PRO A 322 4.77 -25.84 36.22
CA PRO A 322 4.27 -25.57 34.88
C PRO A 322 4.53 -24.12 34.40
N THR A 323 4.94 -23.95 33.14
CA THR A 323 5.23 -22.62 32.54
C THR A 323 4.40 -22.33 31.29
N VAL A 324 3.78 -21.16 31.19
CA VAL A 324 3.18 -20.68 29.93
C VAL A 324 4.18 -19.81 29.20
N LEU A 325 4.48 -20.18 27.95
CA LEU A 325 5.41 -19.46 27.09
C LEU A 325 4.64 -18.41 26.29
N CYS A 326 4.77 -17.14 26.65
CA CYS A 326 4.20 -16.01 25.93
C CYS A 326 5.27 -15.30 25.08
N VAL A 327 6.14 -16.09 24.44
CA VAL A 327 7.21 -15.61 23.56
C VAL A 327 6.89 -15.97 22.10
N LYS A 328 7.50 -15.26 21.15
CA LYS A 328 7.45 -15.64 19.74
C LYS A 328 8.43 -16.79 19.53
N LEU A 329 7.94 -17.89 18.99
CA LEU A 329 8.75 -19.05 18.62
C LEU A 329 9.60 -18.73 17.37
N ASP A 330 10.70 -19.46 17.17
CA ASP A 330 11.59 -19.36 16.00
C ASP A 330 12.31 -18.00 15.82
N MET A 331 12.32 -17.14 16.85
CA MET A 331 13.01 -15.84 16.82
C MET A 331 14.41 -15.86 17.41
N THR A 332 14.92 -17.04 17.77
CA THR A 332 16.18 -17.19 18.51
C THR A 332 17.22 -18.04 17.79
N ASP A 333 17.02 -18.29 16.49
CA ASP A 333 17.85 -19.18 15.68
C ASP A 333 18.07 -20.55 16.34
N GLY A 334 17.01 -21.13 16.92
CA GLY A 334 17.04 -22.44 17.57
C GLY A 334 17.46 -22.44 19.04
N LYS A 335 18.01 -21.34 19.58
CA LYS A 335 18.53 -21.30 20.96
C LYS A 335 17.44 -21.49 22.03
N PHE A 336 16.23 -21.05 21.74
CA PHE A 336 15.09 -21.21 22.63
C PHE A 336 14.64 -22.66 22.67
N GLU A 337 14.56 -23.29 21.50
CA GLU A 337 14.22 -24.69 21.32
C GLU A 337 15.28 -25.58 21.98
N GLU A 338 16.58 -25.32 21.75
CA GLU A 338 17.70 -25.96 22.43
C GLU A 338 17.58 -25.85 23.96
N TYR A 339 17.18 -24.68 24.48
CA TYR A 339 16.98 -24.50 25.92
C TYR A 339 15.83 -25.36 26.47
N LEU A 340 14.71 -25.47 25.75
CA LEU A 340 13.60 -26.33 26.16
C LEU A 340 14.02 -27.81 26.15
N ASP A 341 14.78 -28.22 25.13
CA ASP A 341 15.35 -29.56 25.00
C ASP A 341 16.33 -29.88 26.14
N GLU A 342 17.24 -28.96 26.47
CA GLU A 342 18.17 -29.09 27.61
C GLU A 342 17.42 -29.28 28.94
N LYS A 343 16.29 -28.57 29.10
CA LYS A 343 15.43 -28.69 30.28
C LYS A 343 14.61 -29.97 30.31
N LYS A 344 14.49 -30.67 29.18
CA LYS A 344 13.63 -31.85 28.99
C LYS A 344 12.17 -31.58 29.38
N TRP A 345 11.71 -30.36 29.17
CA TRP A 345 10.33 -30.01 29.42
C TRP A 345 9.45 -30.51 28.28
N ARG A 346 8.29 -31.05 28.59
CA ARG A 346 7.32 -31.51 27.59
C ARG A 346 6.18 -30.52 27.47
N GLU A 347 5.80 -30.19 26.24
CA GLU A 347 4.62 -29.37 25.99
C GLU A 347 3.34 -30.08 26.47
N SER A 348 2.31 -29.32 26.84
CA SER A 348 1.09 -29.79 27.50
C SER A 348 1.26 -30.39 28.91
N ILE A 349 2.49 -30.67 29.35
CA ILE A 349 2.78 -31.21 30.69
C ILE A 349 3.53 -30.17 31.53
N ASP A 350 4.74 -29.82 31.10
CA ASP A 350 5.65 -28.91 31.80
C ASP A 350 5.50 -27.47 31.30
N TYR A 351 5.12 -27.28 30.04
CA TYR A 351 4.84 -25.97 29.47
C TYR A 351 3.72 -25.96 28.44
N ASN A 352 3.22 -24.78 28.09
CA ASN A 352 2.34 -24.57 26.92
C ASN A 352 2.73 -23.28 26.18
N CYS A 353 2.77 -23.33 24.86
CA CYS A 353 2.99 -22.16 24.03
C CYS A 353 1.69 -21.36 23.87
N MET A 354 1.72 -20.10 24.29
CA MET A 354 0.70 -19.10 23.95
C MET A 354 1.22 -18.10 22.90
N GLY A 355 2.13 -18.58 22.05
CA GLY A 355 2.79 -17.80 21.02
C GLY A 355 1.84 -17.30 19.92
N LYS A 356 2.33 -16.29 19.20
CA LYS A 356 1.79 -15.82 17.91
C LYS A 356 2.79 -16.23 16.84
N MET A 357 2.53 -17.30 16.11
CA MET A 357 3.22 -17.61 14.86
C MET A 357 2.61 -16.78 13.72
N THR A 358 2.88 -15.48 13.72
CA THR A 358 2.69 -14.64 12.54
C THR A 358 4.06 -14.23 12.03
N ASN A 359 4.20 -14.05 10.72
CA ASN A 359 5.41 -13.44 10.19
C ASN A 359 5.61 -12.10 10.93
N GLU A 360 6.83 -11.85 11.36
CA GLU A 360 7.15 -10.63 12.10
C GLU A 360 6.78 -9.38 11.30
N LEU A 361 6.93 -9.44 9.97
CA LEU A 361 6.46 -8.42 9.04
C LEU A 361 4.93 -8.23 9.06
N ASP A 362 4.14 -9.29 9.30
CA ASP A 362 2.67 -9.18 9.40
C ASP A 362 2.29 -8.37 10.65
N VAL A 363 2.98 -8.60 11.76
CA VAL A 363 2.74 -7.85 13.00
C VAL A 363 3.08 -6.38 12.79
N PHE A 364 4.22 -6.09 12.17
CA PHE A 364 4.64 -4.73 11.86
C PHE A 364 3.63 -4.06 10.93
N PHE A 365 3.26 -4.72 9.84
CA PHE A 365 2.31 -4.23 8.84
C PHE A 365 0.94 -3.94 9.45
N CYS A 366 0.31 -4.90 10.13
CA CYS A 366 -1.02 -4.71 10.70
C CYS A 366 -1.05 -3.59 11.74
N THR A 367 0.01 -3.48 12.56
CA THR A 367 0.11 -2.42 13.56
C THR A 367 0.23 -1.06 12.89
N ALA A 368 1.12 -0.92 11.92
CA ALA A 368 1.31 0.32 11.16
C ALA A 368 0.03 0.71 10.41
N LEU A 369 -0.63 -0.26 9.76
CA LEU A 369 -1.87 -0.04 9.01
C LEU A 369 -3.00 0.49 9.90
N GLU A 370 -3.16 -0.05 11.11
CA GLU A 370 -4.15 0.44 12.07
C GLU A 370 -3.85 1.90 12.48
N LEU A 371 -2.58 2.22 12.74
CA LEU A 371 -2.16 3.58 13.13
C LEU A 371 -2.28 4.58 11.98
N VAL A 372 -1.97 4.18 10.74
CA VAL A 372 -2.16 5.00 9.53
C VAL A 372 -3.64 5.30 9.32
N LYS A 373 -4.53 4.31 9.44
CA LYS A 373 -5.98 4.53 9.34
C LYS A 373 -6.50 5.49 10.42
N LYS A 374 -6.02 5.34 11.66
CA LYS A 374 -6.35 6.30 12.75
C LYS A 374 -5.86 7.70 12.43
N SER A 375 -4.65 7.83 11.89
CA SER A 375 -4.07 9.12 11.49
C SER A 375 -4.85 9.76 10.34
N GLY A 376 -5.34 8.98 9.39
CA GLY A 376 -6.18 9.49 8.31
C GLY A 376 -7.49 10.12 8.79
N ASN A 377 -8.08 9.65 9.89
CA ASN A 377 -9.23 10.33 10.50
C ASN A 377 -8.86 11.73 11.00
N VAL A 378 -7.65 11.90 11.55
CA VAL A 378 -7.14 13.19 12.02
C VAL A 378 -6.92 14.14 10.84
N VAL A 379 -6.22 13.67 9.80
CA VAL A 379 -5.97 14.45 8.57
C VAL A 379 -7.28 14.86 7.90
N ARG A 380 -8.23 13.94 7.75
CA ARG A 380 -9.54 14.23 7.14
C ARG A 380 -10.33 15.27 7.93
N ALA A 381 -10.40 15.12 9.25
CA ALA A 381 -11.09 16.08 10.10
C ALA A 381 -10.49 17.50 10.00
N ALA A 382 -9.16 17.60 9.87
CA ALA A 382 -8.45 18.87 9.70
C ALA A 382 -8.57 19.44 8.27
N TYR A 383 -8.67 18.59 7.26
CA TYR A 383 -8.90 18.98 5.86
C TYR A 383 -10.28 19.60 5.67
N GLU A 384 -11.30 19.07 6.36
CA GLU A 384 -12.69 19.55 6.29
C GLU A 384 -12.91 20.91 6.98
N GLN A 385 -11.93 21.40 7.78
CA GLN A 385 -12.02 22.73 8.40
C GLN A 385 -11.80 23.86 7.38
N PRO A 386 -12.51 25.00 7.49
CA PRO A 386 -12.44 26.10 6.52
C PRO A 386 -11.13 26.88 6.54
N ILE A 387 -10.32 26.78 7.61
CA ILE A 387 -9.05 27.47 7.77
C ILE A 387 -8.00 26.47 8.28
N ALA A 388 -6.86 26.38 7.60
CA ALA A 388 -5.67 25.72 8.12
C ALA A 388 -4.77 26.76 8.81
N VAL A 389 -4.30 26.46 10.02
CA VAL A 389 -3.24 27.26 10.66
C VAL A 389 -1.91 26.82 10.04
N VAL A 390 -1.31 27.69 9.23
CA VAL A 390 -0.10 27.41 8.46
C VAL A 390 1.12 28.09 9.10
N LYS A 391 2.22 27.36 9.22
CA LYS A 391 3.55 27.88 9.54
C LYS A 391 4.51 27.53 8.40
N THR A 392 5.63 28.24 8.29
CA THR A 392 6.68 27.99 7.29
C THR A 392 7.90 27.34 7.96
N LYS A 393 8.54 26.38 7.29
CA LYS A 393 9.77 25.70 7.71
C LYS A 393 11.02 26.43 7.16
N SER A 394 11.69 25.90 6.13
CA SER A 394 12.97 26.41 5.62
C SER A 394 12.84 27.57 4.63
N SER A 395 11.66 27.76 4.04
CA SER A 395 11.35 28.81 3.08
C SER A 395 9.87 29.21 3.11
N ASN A 396 9.50 30.29 2.42
CA ASN A 396 8.09 30.73 2.32
C ASN A 396 7.19 29.76 1.53
N THR A 397 7.78 28.79 0.83
CA THR A 397 7.08 27.75 0.06
C THR A 397 7.10 26.38 0.74
N ASP A 398 7.82 26.25 1.85
CA ASP A 398 7.95 25.04 2.66
C ASP A 398 7.03 25.16 3.89
N LEU A 399 5.88 24.48 3.85
CA LEU A 399 4.77 24.67 4.78
C LEU A 399 4.68 23.55 5.80
N VAL A 400 4.15 23.84 6.99
CA VAL A 400 3.82 22.87 8.03
C VAL A 400 2.54 23.27 8.74
N THR A 401 1.73 22.29 9.14
CA THR A 401 0.55 22.51 9.98
C THR A 401 0.68 21.80 11.32
N GLU A 402 -0.17 22.15 12.28
CA GLU A 402 -0.26 21.42 13.56
C GLU A 402 -0.73 19.97 13.36
N THR A 403 -1.37 19.68 12.22
CA THR A 403 -1.83 18.34 11.83
C THR A 403 -0.65 17.41 11.57
N ASP A 404 0.38 17.88 10.86
CA ASP A 404 1.60 17.13 10.54
C ASP A 404 2.26 16.62 11.83
N GLN A 405 2.47 17.52 12.79
CA GLN A 405 3.06 17.21 14.10
C GLN A 405 2.20 16.24 14.91
N ALA A 406 0.87 16.40 14.86
CA ALA A 406 -0.05 15.52 15.59
C ALA A 406 -0.06 14.10 15.02
N VAL A 407 -0.05 13.95 13.70
CA VAL A 407 0.00 12.66 13.00
C VAL A 407 1.32 11.96 13.25
N GLU A 408 2.46 12.64 13.08
CA GLU A 408 3.78 12.04 13.31
C GLU A 408 3.88 11.54 14.76
N LYS A 409 3.45 12.35 15.73
CA LYS A 409 3.44 11.97 17.14
C LYS A 409 2.54 10.76 17.42
N LEU A 410 1.38 10.66 16.78
CA LEU A 410 0.48 9.50 16.90
C LEU A 410 1.15 8.23 16.39
N LEU A 411 1.74 8.30 15.19
CA LEU A 411 2.42 7.19 14.54
C LEU A 411 3.64 6.72 15.36
N ILE A 412 4.54 7.64 15.72
CA ILE A 412 5.77 7.32 16.48
C ILE A 412 5.41 6.76 17.86
N ASN A 413 4.45 7.34 18.59
CA ASN A 413 4.07 6.83 19.91
C ASN A 413 3.46 5.42 19.81
N GLY A 414 2.54 5.20 18.87
CA GLY A 414 1.91 3.89 18.69
C GLY A 414 2.90 2.82 18.27
N LEU A 415 3.81 3.14 17.35
CA LEU A 415 4.84 2.22 16.86
C LEU A 415 5.93 1.97 17.91
N SER A 416 6.35 2.97 18.68
CA SER A 416 7.35 2.80 19.74
C SER A 416 6.80 2.02 20.94
N GLU A 417 5.51 2.18 21.27
CA GLU A 417 4.85 1.35 22.28
C GLU A 417 4.76 -0.11 21.83
N ALA A 418 4.47 -0.33 20.54
CA ALA A 418 4.40 -1.67 19.96
C ALA A 418 5.78 -2.32 19.79
N PHE A 419 6.78 -1.53 19.40
CA PHE A 419 8.13 -1.97 19.00
C PHE A 419 9.22 -1.08 19.63
N PRO A 420 9.52 -1.24 20.94
CA PRO A 420 10.43 -0.34 21.67
C PRO A 420 11.89 -0.33 21.18
N ASP A 421 12.30 -1.38 20.46
CA ASP A 421 13.67 -1.53 19.95
C ASP A 421 13.82 -1.02 18.49
N HIS A 422 12.74 -0.54 17.86
CA HIS A 422 12.78 0.03 16.51
C HIS A 422 13.22 1.50 16.54
N LYS A 423 13.78 1.95 15.43
CA LYS A 423 14.20 3.35 15.22
C LYS A 423 13.19 4.09 14.34
N PHE A 424 13.33 5.42 14.30
CA PHE A 424 12.43 6.31 13.58
C PHE A 424 13.23 7.36 12.80
N ILE A 425 12.77 7.64 11.58
CA ILE A 425 13.13 8.79 10.76
C ILE A 425 11.79 9.45 10.40
N GLY A 426 11.52 10.64 10.92
CA GLY A 426 10.28 11.38 10.67
C GLY A 426 10.61 12.78 10.18
N GLU A 427 9.83 13.28 9.22
CA GLU A 427 10.01 14.61 8.64
C GLU A 427 10.01 15.71 9.72
N GLU A 428 9.00 15.73 10.59
CA GLU A 428 8.84 16.79 11.60
C GLU A 428 9.89 16.68 12.70
N SER A 429 10.26 15.46 13.07
CA SER A 429 11.37 15.19 13.98
C SER A 429 12.70 15.69 13.41
N ALA A 430 12.95 15.45 12.12
CA ALA A 430 14.15 15.95 11.43
C ALA A 430 14.17 17.48 11.36
N ALA A 431 13.03 18.10 11.00
CA ALA A 431 12.87 19.55 10.98
C ALA A 431 13.06 20.19 12.38
N ALA A 432 12.70 19.47 13.45
CA ALA A 432 12.96 19.86 14.84
C ALA A 432 14.43 19.67 15.28
N GLY A 433 15.33 19.23 14.39
CA GLY A 433 16.76 19.09 14.63
C GLY A 433 17.19 17.70 15.11
N GLN A 434 16.32 16.69 15.07
CA GLN A 434 16.70 15.32 15.41
C GLN A 434 17.64 14.76 14.33
N LYS A 435 18.90 14.50 14.72
CA LYS A 435 19.85 13.80 13.86
C LYS A 435 19.44 12.33 13.71
N TYR A 436 19.58 11.80 12.50
CA TYR A 436 19.29 10.40 12.20
C TYR A 436 20.35 9.81 11.26
N THR A 437 20.48 8.49 11.31
CA THR A 437 21.30 7.70 10.39
C THR A 437 20.55 6.41 10.13
N LEU A 438 20.39 6.04 8.86
CA LEU A 438 19.79 4.77 8.51
C LEU A 438 20.75 3.62 8.85
N THR A 439 20.31 2.74 9.75
CA THR A 439 21.11 1.59 10.24
C THR A 439 20.47 0.27 9.86
N ASP A 440 21.11 -0.84 10.21
CA ASP A 440 20.54 -2.17 9.94
C ASP A 440 19.36 -2.53 10.85
N ALA A 441 19.18 -1.79 11.95
CA ALA A 441 18.04 -1.96 12.84
C ALA A 441 16.72 -1.63 12.14
N PRO A 442 15.60 -2.31 12.49
CA PRO A 442 14.28 -1.96 11.99
C PRO A 442 13.99 -0.47 12.20
N THR A 443 13.78 0.27 11.12
CA THR A 443 13.62 1.73 11.15
C THR A 443 12.37 2.12 10.39
N TRP A 444 11.42 2.74 11.09
CA TRP A 444 10.21 3.32 10.51
C TRP A 444 10.54 4.70 9.94
N ILE A 445 10.24 4.90 8.66
CA ILE A 445 10.44 6.16 7.94
C ILE A 445 9.05 6.73 7.66
N ILE A 446 8.77 7.94 8.15
CA ILE A 446 7.42 8.49 8.25
C ILE A 446 7.38 9.89 7.65
N ASP A 447 6.45 10.09 6.72
CA ASP A 447 5.94 11.41 6.34
C ASP A 447 4.47 11.49 6.82
N PRO A 448 4.15 12.41 7.74
CA PRO A 448 2.80 12.53 8.26
C PRO A 448 1.79 13.04 7.23
N ILE A 449 2.18 13.95 6.31
CA ILE A 449 1.33 14.51 5.25
C ILE A 449 2.22 14.95 4.06
N ASP A 450 2.50 14.02 3.15
CA ASP A 450 3.11 14.32 1.87
C ASP A 450 2.12 15.13 1.02
N GLY A 451 2.59 16.25 0.47
CA GLY A 451 1.75 17.24 -0.18
C GLY A 451 1.12 18.25 0.78
N THR A 452 1.86 18.76 1.78
CA THR A 452 1.38 19.79 2.72
C THR A 452 0.82 21.02 2.00
N THR A 453 1.41 21.44 0.87
CA THR A 453 0.85 22.52 0.02
C THR A 453 -0.54 22.16 -0.50
N ASN A 454 -0.75 20.94 -0.99
CA ASN A 454 -2.06 20.46 -1.41
C ASN A 454 -3.06 20.46 -0.25
N PHE A 455 -2.62 20.00 0.94
CA PHE A 455 -3.44 20.00 2.14
C PHE A 455 -3.91 21.41 2.53
N VAL A 456 -3.00 22.39 2.53
CA VAL A 456 -3.29 23.81 2.83
C VAL A 456 -4.26 24.41 1.82
N HIS A 457 -4.10 24.08 0.54
CA HIS A 457 -4.93 24.60 -0.55
C HIS A 457 -6.21 23.79 -0.82
N ARG A 458 -6.47 22.74 -0.03
CA ARG A 458 -7.64 21.85 -0.20
C ARG A 458 -7.68 21.18 -1.57
N ILE A 459 -6.51 20.77 -2.06
CA ILE A 459 -6.36 19.87 -3.20
C ILE A 459 -6.35 18.43 -2.64
N PRO A 460 -7.21 17.52 -3.14
CA PRO A 460 -7.46 16.21 -2.51
C PRO A 460 -6.39 15.15 -2.82
N LEU A 461 -5.13 15.57 -3.03
CA LEU A 461 -3.99 14.72 -3.39
C LEU A 461 -2.93 14.85 -2.30
N VAL A 462 -3.12 14.12 -1.21
CA VAL A 462 -2.25 14.13 -0.02
C VAL A 462 -2.00 12.69 0.44
N GLY A 463 -0.85 12.40 1.03
CA GLY A 463 -0.47 11.05 1.44
C GLY A 463 0.08 10.99 2.86
N ILE A 464 -0.41 10.05 3.68
CA ILE A 464 0.29 9.62 4.90
C ILE A 464 1.22 8.48 4.50
N CYS A 465 2.53 8.64 4.66
CA CYS A 465 3.52 7.68 4.20
C CYS A 465 4.23 7.01 5.38
N VAL A 466 4.18 5.68 5.43
CA VAL A 466 4.85 4.89 6.46
C VAL A 466 5.59 3.73 5.81
N GLY A 467 6.92 3.83 5.78
CA GLY A 467 7.83 2.78 5.33
C GLY A 467 8.53 2.09 6.50
N LEU A 468 8.79 0.79 6.39
CA LEU A 468 9.72 0.08 7.29
C LEU A 468 10.94 -0.39 6.50
N THR A 469 12.12 -0.10 7.03
CA THR A 469 13.37 -0.69 6.56
C THR A 469 13.92 -1.68 7.58
N ILE A 470 14.51 -2.78 7.11
CA ILE A 470 15.27 -3.74 7.92
C ILE A 470 16.56 -4.04 7.18
N LYS A 471 17.73 -3.98 7.85
CA LYS A 471 19.04 -4.07 7.18
C LYS A 471 19.18 -3.06 6.03
N LYS A 472 18.66 -1.85 6.24
CA LYS A 472 18.58 -0.74 5.26
C LYS A 472 17.76 -1.06 4.01
N GLU A 473 17.06 -2.18 3.98
CA GLU A 473 16.19 -2.56 2.87
C GLU A 473 14.73 -2.23 3.18
N PRO A 474 14.01 -1.51 2.29
CA PRO A 474 12.56 -1.31 2.42
C PRO A 474 11.80 -2.63 2.33
N VAL A 475 11.00 -2.95 3.36
CA VAL A 475 10.27 -4.23 3.48
C VAL A 475 8.76 -4.08 3.63
N ILE A 476 8.27 -2.93 4.09
CA ILE A 476 6.85 -2.59 4.19
C ILE A 476 6.64 -1.16 3.70
N GLY A 477 5.59 -0.93 2.92
CA GLY A 477 5.16 0.40 2.51
C GLY A 477 3.66 0.57 2.64
N ILE A 478 3.23 1.68 3.23
CA ILE A 478 1.84 2.12 3.34
C ILE A 478 1.77 3.59 2.91
N VAL A 479 0.98 3.91 1.89
CA VAL A 479 0.66 5.28 1.48
C VAL A 479 -0.86 5.42 1.53
N TYR A 480 -1.38 6.32 2.37
CA TYR A 480 -2.82 6.50 2.54
C TYR A 480 -3.24 7.93 2.18
N ASN A 481 -4.11 8.08 1.17
CA ASN A 481 -4.85 9.31 0.92
C ASN A 481 -6.22 9.26 1.64
N PRO A 482 -6.38 9.94 2.77
CA PRO A 482 -7.63 9.90 3.54
C PRO A 482 -8.78 10.70 2.89
N ILE A 483 -8.49 11.57 1.92
CA ILE A 483 -9.50 12.40 1.25
C ILE A 483 -10.23 11.60 0.17
N SER A 484 -9.49 10.88 -0.67
CA SER A 484 -10.05 9.96 -1.67
C SER A 484 -10.34 8.56 -1.11
N ASN A 485 -9.91 8.29 0.12
CA ASN A 485 -9.98 6.97 0.76
C ASN A 485 -9.27 5.87 -0.07
N GLU A 486 -8.08 6.20 -0.55
CA GLU A 486 -7.21 5.28 -1.30
C GLU A 486 -6.01 4.91 -0.43
N ILE A 487 -5.91 3.63 -0.07
CA ILE A 487 -4.78 3.08 0.68
C ILE A 487 -3.97 2.13 -0.20
N PHE A 488 -2.71 2.48 -0.42
CA PHE A 488 -1.74 1.68 -1.14
C PHE A 488 -0.84 0.96 -0.15
N THR A 489 -0.65 -0.33 -0.33
CA THR A 489 0.09 -1.17 0.61
C THR A 489 0.93 -2.21 -0.10
N ALA A 490 2.11 -2.48 0.43
CA ALA A 490 2.95 -3.59 -0.02
C ALA A 490 3.82 -4.13 1.11
N ILE A 491 4.11 -5.42 1.03
CA ILE A 491 5.12 -6.11 1.84
C ILE A 491 6.04 -6.81 0.85
N LYS A 492 7.35 -6.71 1.06
CA LYS A 492 8.35 -7.32 0.18
C LYS A 492 8.04 -8.80 -0.09
N GLY A 493 7.99 -9.19 -1.36
CA GLY A 493 7.69 -10.53 -1.88
C GLY A 493 6.22 -10.93 -1.82
N ARG A 494 5.27 -9.98 -1.75
CA ARG A 494 3.83 -10.26 -1.57
C ARG A 494 2.91 -9.45 -2.47
N GLY A 495 3.45 -8.66 -3.39
CA GLY A 495 2.66 -7.83 -4.29
C GLY A 495 2.22 -6.51 -3.66
N ALA A 496 1.76 -5.62 -4.53
CA ALA A 496 1.24 -4.30 -4.18
C ALA A 496 -0.27 -4.26 -4.34
N PHE A 497 -0.94 -3.50 -3.48
CA PHE A 497 -2.40 -3.42 -3.45
C PHE A 497 -2.87 -1.98 -3.26
N LYS A 498 -4.01 -1.65 -3.87
CA LYS A 498 -4.81 -0.45 -3.59
C LYS A 498 -6.17 -0.88 -3.06
N ASN A 499 -6.52 -0.44 -1.85
CA ASN A 499 -7.77 -0.81 -1.19
C ASN A 499 -8.02 -2.33 -1.14
N GLY A 500 -6.96 -3.12 -1.08
CA GLY A 500 -7.02 -4.58 -1.10
C GLY A 500 -7.06 -5.24 -2.48
N PHE A 501 -7.14 -4.48 -3.57
CA PHE A 501 -7.06 -5.01 -4.93
C PHE A 501 -5.61 -4.96 -5.44
N PRO A 502 -5.10 -6.03 -6.08
CA PRO A 502 -3.75 -6.04 -6.62
C PRO A 502 -3.60 -4.93 -7.67
N ILE A 503 -2.43 -4.31 -7.68
CA ILE A 503 -2.06 -3.29 -8.68
C ILE A 503 -0.78 -3.70 -9.39
N HIS A 504 -0.69 -3.32 -10.65
CA HIS A 504 0.48 -3.54 -11.48
C HIS A 504 0.80 -2.25 -12.22
N VAL A 505 2.09 -2.05 -12.46
CA VAL A 505 2.56 -0.99 -13.34
C VAL A 505 2.10 -1.20 -14.78
N SER A 506 2.17 -0.16 -15.60
CA SER A 506 2.00 -0.31 -17.05
C SER A 506 3.18 -1.05 -17.67
N ASP A 507 2.93 -1.72 -18.79
CA ASP A 507 3.93 -2.39 -19.62
C ASP A 507 4.50 -1.46 -20.71
N SER A 508 4.24 -0.15 -20.63
CA SER A 508 4.70 0.80 -21.62
C SER A 508 6.22 0.90 -21.64
N GLU A 509 6.79 0.68 -22.83
CA GLU A 509 8.22 0.80 -23.10
C GLU A 509 8.56 1.94 -24.05
N GLU A 510 7.56 2.62 -24.61
CA GLU A 510 7.75 3.65 -25.63
C GLU A 510 7.45 5.04 -25.06
N LEU A 511 8.41 5.95 -25.18
CA LEU A 511 8.23 7.35 -24.78
C LEU A 511 6.97 7.98 -25.39
N SER A 512 6.66 7.67 -26.65
CA SER A 512 5.49 8.19 -27.37
C SER A 512 4.14 7.79 -26.78
N LYS A 513 4.09 6.68 -26.03
CA LYS A 513 2.85 6.18 -25.44
C LYS A 513 2.76 6.45 -23.94
N ALA A 514 3.83 6.98 -23.35
CA ALA A 514 3.92 7.16 -21.91
C ALA A 514 3.20 8.44 -21.44
N VAL A 515 2.76 8.41 -20.19
CA VAL A 515 2.36 9.55 -19.38
C VAL A 515 3.37 9.69 -18.25
N ILE A 516 4.09 10.80 -18.22
CA ILE A 516 5.13 11.03 -17.22
C ILE A 516 4.69 12.05 -16.16
N CYS A 517 5.24 11.93 -14.96
CA CYS A 517 5.04 12.90 -13.89
C CYS A 517 6.37 13.49 -13.41
N THR A 518 6.40 14.81 -13.20
CA THR A 518 7.57 15.52 -12.66
C THR A 518 7.12 16.62 -11.71
N SER A 519 7.89 16.92 -10.66
CA SER A 519 7.68 18.10 -9.80
C SER A 519 8.94 18.96 -9.72
N LEU A 520 8.76 20.25 -9.44
CA LEU A 520 9.80 21.28 -9.45
C LEU A 520 10.57 21.39 -8.11
N GLY A 521 10.17 20.67 -7.06
CA GLY A 521 10.92 20.62 -5.79
C GLY A 521 11.22 21.97 -5.13
N ILE A 522 10.39 22.99 -5.37
CA ILE A 522 10.68 24.42 -5.12
C ILE A 522 10.76 24.77 -3.61
N HIS A 523 10.38 23.86 -2.72
CA HIS A 523 10.36 24.07 -1.27
C HIS A 523 11.78 24.16 -0.65
N ASN A 524 12.82 23.64 -1.33
CA ASN A 524 14.19 23.55 -0.81
C ASN A 524 15.16 24.68 -1.25
N LEU A 525 14.68 25.72 -1.93
CA LEU A 525 15.50 26.80 -2.52
C LEU A 525 16.53 27.45 -1.57
N VAL A 526 16.24 27.50 -0.27
CA VAL A 526 17.05 28.20 0.73
C VAL A 526 18.21 27.35 1.26
N SER A 527 18.09 26.02 1.23
CA SER A 527 19.03 25.08 1.86
C SER A 527 20.14 24.59 0.93
N VAL A 528 19.93 24.54 -0.39
CA VAL A 528 20.84 23.87 -1.35
C VAL A 528 21.82 24.81 -2.07
N GLY A 529 21.71 26.13 -1.83
CA GLY A 529 22.60 27.14 -2.38
C GLY A 529 22.56 27.27 -3.91
N PRO A 530 23.39 28.17 -4.48
CA PRO A 530 23.40 28.43 -5.92
C PRO A 530 23.97 27.28 -6.75
N LEU A 531 24.48 26.17 -6.18
CA LEU A 531 25.08 25.06 -6.96
C LEU A 531 24.06 24.02 -7.44
N TRP A 532 23.02 23.74 -6.64
CA TRP A 532 21.81 23.05 -7.11
C TRP A 532 21.13 23.90 -8.16
N LEU A 533 21.00 25.19 -7.87
CA LEU A 533 20.51 26.16 -8.83
C LEU A 533 21.43 26.15 -10.04
N ASP A 534 22.76 26.13 -9.92
CA ASP A 534 23.73 26.12 -11.03
C ASP A 534 23.71 24.80 -11.79
N THR A 535 23.43 23.65 -11.20
CA THR A 535 23.35 22.38 -11.94
C THR A 535 21.97 22.24 -12.59
N ALA A 536 20.90 22.69 -11.92
CA ALA A 536 19.60 22.94 -12.53
C ALA A 536 19.67 24.02 -13.64
N LEU A 537 20.53 25.04 -13.48
CA LEU A 537 20.82 26.19 -14.37
C LEU A 537 21.89 25.84 -15.45
N ASP A 538 22.74 24.82 -15.29
CA ASP A 538 23.79 24.38 -16.24
C ASP A 538 23.27 23.23 -17.12
N ASN A 539 22.38 22.39 -16.57
CA ASN A 539 21.41 21.60 -17.32
C ASN A 539 20.49 22.53 -18.16
N HIS A 540 20.21 23.74 -17.67
CA HIS A 540 19.55 24.88 -18.33
C HIS A 540 20.45 25.64 -19.33
N ARG A 541 21.77 25.68 -19.12
CA ARG A 541 22.74 26.46 -19.94
C ARG A 541 23.16 25.70 -21.19
N LYS A 542 23.21 24.36 -21.14
CA LYS A 542 23.38 23.49 -22.32
C LYS A 542 22.21 23.62 -23.31
N SER A 543 21.04 24.08 -22.84
CA SER A 543 19.86 24.48 -23.60
C SER A 543 20.03 25.79 -24.42
N VAL A 544 21.13 26.54 -24.25
CA VAL A 544 21.30 27.92 -24.76
C VAL A 544 22.29 28.05 -25.93
N LEU A 545 23.22 27.11 -26.15
CA LEU A 545 24.39 27.35 -27.02
C LEU A 545 24.25 27.01 -28.53
N ALA A 546 23.04 26.87 -29.06
CA ALA A 546 22.80 26.67 -30.51
C ALA A 546 22.35 27.93 -31.33
N GLY A 547 22.22 29.14 -30.74
CA GLY A 547 22.19 30.48 -31.41
C GLY A 547 20.86 30.93 -32.07
N VAL A 548 20.33 32.18 -31.94
CA VAL A 548 20.91 33.54 -31.74
C VAL A 548 20.07 34.44 -30.77
N ARG A 549 20.77 35.37 -30.07
CA ARG A 549 20.50 36.15 -28.83
C ARG A 549 19.46 37.30 -28.92
N GLY A 550 18.72 37.72 -27.88
CA GLY A 550 18.59 37.27 -26.48
C GLY A 550 17.83 38.28 -25.57
N THR A 551 17.67 38.14 -24.26
CA THR A 551 18.14 37.15 -23.26
C THR A 551 17.28 35.88 -22.99
N PRO A 552 17.56 34.69 -23.56
CA PRO A 552 16.64 33.54 -23.65
C PRO A 552 16.42 32.60 -22.42
N GLU A 553 16.80 32.93 -21.18
CA GLU A 553 17.22 31.90 -20.18
C GLU A 553 16.20 31.30 -19.16
N MET A 554 14.95 31.77 -18.98
CA MET A 554 14.10 31.30 -17.83
C MET A 554 12.78 30.58 -18.18
N VAL A 555 12.14 30.89 -19.31
CA VAL A 555 10.80 30.36 -19.65
C VAL A 555 10.86 29.17 -20.61
N ASN A 556 11.98 29.00 -21.31
CA ASN A 556 12.16 27.93 -22.32
C ASN A 556 12.40 26.53 -21.71
N SER A 557 12.66 26.43 -20.39
CA SER A 557 13.08 25.19 -19.72
C SER A 557 11.96 24.18 -19.44
N TYR A 558 10.71 24.60 -19.29
CA TYR A 558 9.56 23.68 -19.18
C TYR A 558 9.18 23.12 -20.56
N ILE A 559 9.46 23.88 -21.62
CA ILE A 559 9.04 23.59 -22.97
C ILE A 559 9.93 22.50 -23.60
N GLU A 560 11.22 22.36 -23.33
CA GLU A 560 12.12 21.46 -24.10
C GLU A 560 12.16 19.98 -23.63
N SER A 561 11.94 19.64 -22.34
CA SER A 561 11.72 18.22 -21.93
C SER A 561 10.30 17.76 -22.26
N PHE A 562 9.35 18.68 -22.14
CA PHE A 562 8.00 18.53 -22.66
C PHE A 562 8.01 18.47 -24.20
N LYS A 563 8.94 19.13 -24.89
CA LYS A 563 9.11 19.04 -26.35
C LYS A 563 9.82 17.75 -26.72
N ALA A 564 10.90 17.34 -26.07
CA ALA A 564 11.54 16.07 -26.36
C ALA A 564 10.60 14.88 -26.15
N PHE A 565 9.81 14.89 -25.07
CA PHE A 565 8.79 13.88 -24.82
C PHE A 565 7.54 14.08 -25.69
N MET A 566 6.81 15.20 -25.55
CA MET A 566 5.50 15.44 -26.20
C MET A 566 5.58 15.90 -27.67
N VAL A 567 6.74 16.30 -28.20
CA VAL A 567 6.88 16.89 -29.56
C VAL A 567 7.91 16.16 -30.44
N ASP A 568 9.08 15.75 -29.91
CA ASP A 568 10.11 15.01 -30.66
C ASP A 568 9.88 13.49 -30.58
N HIS A 569 9.17 13.03 -29.53
CA HIS A 569 8.78 11.62 -29.34
C HIS A 569 7.26 11.43 -29.20
N ASP A 570 6.41 12.45 -29.41
CA ASP A 570 4.93 12.31 -29.41
C ASP A 570 4.29 11.71 -28.12
N GLY A 571 4.93 11.90 -26.96
CA GLY A 571 4.48 11.41 -25.65
C GLY A 571 3.04 11.79 -25.31
N HIS A 572 2.29 10.86 -24.72
CA HIS A 572 0.85 10.99 -24.50
C HIS A 572 0.45 12.06 -23.46
N GLY A 573 1.29 12.35 -22.46
CA GLY A 573 0.94 13.36 -21.47
C GLY A 573 1.94 13.59 -20.35
N HIS A 574 1.82 14.75 -19.72
CA HIS A 574 2.56 15.13 -18.52
C HIS A 574 1.61 15.50 -17.38
N ARG A 575 1.98 15.17 -16.13
CA ARG A 575 1.23 15.47 -14.91
C ARG A 575 2.15 15.99 -13.81
N ALA A 576 1.57 16.69 -12.84
CA ALA A 576 2.20 17.03 -11.56
C ALA A 576 1.12 17.06 -10.48
N PHE A 577 1.11 16.09 -9.56
CA PHE A 577 0.06 15.98 -8.54
C PHE A 577 0.39 16.66 -7.21
N GLY A 578 1.63 17.13 -7.02
CA GLY A 578 2.04 17.89 -5.82
C GLY A 578 2.31 17.06 -4.57
N SER A 579 2.45 15.73 -4.70
CA SER A 579 2.91 14.80 -3.66
C SER A 579 3.74 13.69 -4.33
N ALA A 580 4.94 13.47 -3.82
CA ALA A 580 5.89 12.50 -4.38
C ALA A 580 5.37 11.06 -4.23
N ALA A 581 4.83 10.74 -3.06
CA ALA A 581 4.25 9.43 -2.78
C ALA A 581 3.04 9.15 -3.67
N ILE A 582 2.15 10.14 -3.89
CA ILE A 582 0.99 9.98 -4.79
C ILE A 582 1.44 9.75 -6.23
N ASN A 583 2.46 10.49 -6.71
CA ASN A 583 3.02 10.27 -8.04
C ASN A 583 3.54 8.81 -8.18
N MET A 584 4.32 8.33 -7.21
CA MET A 584 4.89 6.99 -7.25
C MET A 584 3.83 5.88 -7.18
N VAL A 585 2.82 5.99 -6.30
CA VAL A 585 1.77 4.96 -6.22
C VAL A 585 0.82 5.00 -7.41
N TYR A 586 0.68 6.14 -8.08
CA TYR A 586 -0.02 6.23 -9.37
C TYR A 586 0.75 5.58 -10.50
N CYS A 587 2.09 5.61 -10.44
CA CYS A 587 2.93 4.80 -11.31
C CYS A 587 2.76 3.30 -11.01
N ALA A 588 2.77 2.93 -9.72
CA ALA A 588 2.59 1.55 -9.27
C ALA A 588 1.24 0.93 -9.69
N GLN A 589 0.18 1.73 -9.85
CA GLN A 589 -1.13 1.26 -10.34
C GLN A 589 -1.30 1.39 -11.86
N GLY A 590 -0.26 1.81 -12.60
CA GLY A 590 -0.29 1.96 -14.05
C GLY A 590 -1.12 3.16 -14.56
N SER A 591 -1.45 4.13 -13.70
CA SER A 591 -2.14 5.36 -14.12
C SER A 591 -1.21 6.39 -14.77
N ILE A 592 0.08 6.28 -14.47
CA ILE A 592 1.17 6.98 -15.16
C ILE A 592 2.29 5.97 -15.40
N ASP A 593 3.11 6.21 -16.42
CA ASP A 593 4.13 5.25 -16.86
C ASP A 593 5.50 5.51 -16.22
N ALA A 594 5.78 6.76 -15.83
CA ALA A 594 6.99 7.10 -15.10
C ALA A 594 6.86 8.36 -14.22
N TYR A 595 7.70 8.44 -13.20
CA TYR A 595 7.85 9.63 -12.35
C TYR A 595 9.32 9.88 -12.00
N ILE A 596 9.72 11.15 -12.07
CA ILE A 596 11.08 11.62 -11.78
C ILE A 596 11.07 12.87 -10.91
N GLU A 597 11.87 12.86 -9.85
CA GLU A 597 12.07 14.03 -9.00
C GLU A 597 13.43 14.01 -8.28
N TYR A 598 13.90 15.20 -7.93
CA TYR A 598 15.17 15.49 -7.29
C TYR A 598 14.96 16.36 -6.06
N GLY A 599 15.84 16.22 -5.07
CA GLY A 599 15.75 16.94 -3.81
C GLY A 599 14.72 16.39 -2.83
N LEU A 600 14.16 15.21 -3.11
CA LEU A 600 13.26 14.49 -2.19
C LEU A 600 13.98 14.08 -0.91
N HIS A 601 13.20 13.65 0.06
CA HIS A 601 13.67 13.01 1.27
C HIS A 601 13.26 11.53 1.34
N SER A 602 13.95 10.75 2.16
CA SER A 602 13.68 9.32 2.33
C SER A 602 12.26 9.04 2.81
N TRP A 603 11.64 9.93 3.59
CA TRP A 603 10.25 9.80 4.05
C TRP A 603 9.20 9.95 2.93
N ASP A 604 9.50 10.75 1.90
CA ASP A 604 8.62 10.94 0.73
C ASP A 604 8.47 9.64 -0.09
N ILE A 605 9.52 8.82 -0.13
CA ILE A 605 9.62 7.69 -1.08
C ILE A 605 9.72 6.32 -0.43
N ALA A 606 10.14 6.19 0.83
CA ALA A 606 10.41 4.88 1.46
C ALA A 606 9.22 3.92 1.39
N ALA A 607 8.01 4.41 1.62
CA ALA A 607 6.79 3.61 1.52
C ALA A 607 6.47 3.24 0.06
N ALA A 608 6.50 4.24 -0.84
CA ALA A 608 6.15 4.06 -2.24
C ALA A 608 7.16 3.20 -3.01
N VAL A 609 8.43 3.16 -2.59
CA VAL A 609 9.46 2.26 -3.13
C VAL A 609 9.06 0.79 -3.01
N VAL A 610 8.55 0.38 -1.85
CA VAL A 610 8.10 -1.02 -1.65
C VAL A 610 6.90 -1.29 -2.55
N ILE A 611 5.94 -0.36 -2.60
CA ILE A 611 4.73 -0.49 -3.40
C ILE A 611 5.07 -0.62 -4.90
N LEU A 612 5.96 0.22 -5.42
CA LEU A 612 6.31 0.18 -6.83
C LEU A 612 7.07 -1.09 -7.22
N ARG A 613 8.03 -1.55 -6.39
CA ARG A 613 8.74 -2.82 -6.64
C ARG A 613 7.79 -4.00 -6.68
N GLU A 614 6.88 -4.07 -5.73
CA GLU A 614 5.92 -5.16 -5.61
C GLU A 614 4.81 -5.10 -6.68
N ALA A 615 4.59 -3.94 -7.30
CA ALA A 615 3.74 -3.79 -8.48
C ALA A 615 4.44 -4.20 -9.80
N GLY A 616 5.74 -4.50 -9.76
CA GLY A 616 6.56 -4.87 -10.92
C GLY A 616 7.34 -3.72 -11.57
N GLY A 617 7.35 -2.53 -10.95
CA GLY A 617 8.03 -1.35 -11.49
C GLY A 617 9.54 -1.31 -11.28
N SER A 618 10.21 -0.50 -12.09
CA SER A 618 11.65 -0.23 -12.01
C SER A 618 11.94 1.03 -11.20
N LEU A 619 13.01 0.98 -10.40
CA LEU A 619 13.55 2.11 -9.62
C LEU A 619 15.03 2.24 -9.88
N ILE A 620 15.44 3.42 -10.36
CA ILE A 620 16.83 3.79 -10.55
C ILE A 620 17.06 5.21 -9.99
N ASP A 621 18.32 5.55 -9.77
CA ASP A 621 18.67 6.95 -9.69
C ASP A 621 18.45 7.58 -11.08
N PRO A 622 17.95 8.82 -11.18
CA PRO A 622 17.79 9.48 -12.46
C PRO A 622 19.03 9.44 -13.34
N SER A 623 20.24 9.45 -12.77
CA SER A 623 21.51 9.34 -13.52
C SER A 623 21.79 7.98 -14.15
N GLY A 624 20.93 6.99 -13.92
CA GLY A 624 21.08 5.62 -14.39
C GLY A 624 21.81 4.71 -13.40
N GLU A 625 22.33 5.27 -12.31
CA GLU A 625 22.92 4.48 -11.22
C GLU A 625 21.86 3.67 -10.45
N PRO A 626 22.27 2.63 -9.71
CA PRO A 626 21.36 1.89 -8.84
C PRO A 626 20.63 2.81 -7.86
N PHE A 627 19.33 2.57 -7.68
CA PHE A 627 18.52 3.34 -6.74
C PHE A 627 19.09 3.30 -5.31
N ASP A 628 19.10 4.46 -4.68
CA ASP A 628 19.52 4.66 -3.31
C ASP A 628 18.53 5.52 -2.54
N LEU A 629 17.92 4.94 -1.50
CA LEU A 629 16.87 5.57 -0.71
C LEU A 629 17.29 6.91 -0.08
N MET A 630 18.57 7.09 0.21
CA MET A 630 19.06 8.30 0.91
C MET A 630 19.68 9.33 -0.04
N ALA A 631 19.68 9.09 -1.36
CA ALA A 631 20.37 9.92 -2.36
C ALA A 631 19.60 11.19 -2.76
N ARG A 632 18.36 11.36 -2.28
CA ARG A 632 17.48 12.50 -2.56
C ARG A 632 17.07 12.65 -4.02
N SER A 633 16.97 11.53 -4.74
CA SER A 633 16.55 11.49 -6.14
C SER A 633 15.88 10.15 -6.45
N VAL A 634 14.90 10.18 -7.34
CA VAL A 634 14.21 8.96 -7.78
C VAL A 634 13.77 9.11 -9.24
N LEU A 635 13.98 8.04 -10.01
CA LEU A 635 13.30 7.80 -11.27
C LEU A 635 12.65 6.42 -11.19
N CYS A 636 11.33 6.41 -11.25
CA CYS A 636 10.55 5.19 -11.33
C CYS A 636 9.77 5.12 -12.64
N ALA A 637 9.58 3.91 -13.16
CA ALA A 637 8.77 3.65 -14.34
C ALA A 637 8.18 2.25 -14.30
N GLY A 638 7.16 2.00 -15.13
CA GLY A 638 6.58 0.67 -15.26
C GLY A 638 7.57 -0.37 -15.81
N THR A 639 8.47 0.04 -16.71
CA THR A 639 9.51 -0.84 -17.25
C THR A 639 10.91 -0.26 -17.04
N GLU A 640 11.91 -1.12 -16.88
CA GLU A 640 13.31 -0.66 -16.78
C GLU A 640 13.75 0.03 -18.08
N LYS A 641 13.30 -0.45 -19.24
CA LYS A 641 13.59 0.18 -20.53
C LYS A 641 13.10 1.63 -20.58
N LEU A 642 11.85 1.89 -20.20
CA LEU A 642 11.32 3.25 -20.15
C LEU A 642 12.10 4.12 -19.16
N ALA A 643 12.44 3.60 -17.98
CA ALA A 643 13.27 4.32 -17.01
C ALA A 643 14.66 4.69 -17.60
N ARG A 644 15.30 3.76 -18.32
CA ARG A 644 16.61 3.99 -18.95
C ARG A 644 16.52 5.02 -20.08
N GLU A 645 15.48 4.96 -20.90
CA GLU A 645 15.24 5.95 -21.96
C GLU A 645 15.03 7.35 -21.39
N ILE A 646 14.24 7.47 -20.33
CA ILE A 646 14.03 8.74 -19.60
C ILE A 646 15.34 9.22 -18.95
N SER A 647 16.12 8.31 -18.34
CA SER A 647 17.41 8.64 -17.74
C SER A 647 18.38 9.26 -18.76
N VAL A 648 18.53 8.64 -19.93
CA VAL A 648 19.40 9.16 -21.01
C VAL A 648 18.92 10.52 -21.53
N LEU A 649 17.61 10.74 -21.54
CA LEU A 649 17.02 11.97 -22.06
C LEU A 649 17.18 13.16 -21.09
N PHE A 650 17.18 12.90 -19.78
CA PHE A 650 17.19 13.94 -18.76
C PHE A 650 18.63 14.29 -18.35
N THR A 651 18.84 15.50 -17.83
CA THR A 651 20.13 15.88 -17.24
C THR A 651 20.04 15.86 -15.72
N HIS A 652 21.12 15.43 -15.05
CA HIS A 652 21.08 15.07 -13.64
C HIS A 652 21.83 16.03 -12.75
N THR A 653 21.47 16.04 -11.47
CA THR A 653 22.19 16.74 -10.38
C THR A 653 22.40 15.76 -9.26
N LYS A 654 23.60 15.80 -8.65
CA LYS A 654 23.87 15.05 -7.43
C LYS A 654 23.52 15.91 -6.22
N PHE A 655 22.79 15.33 -5.29
CA PHE A 655 22.48 15.92 -4.00
C PHE A 655 23.33 15.26 -2.92
N GLU A 656 23.55 16.00 -1.84
CA GLU A 656 24.12 15.40 -0.65
C GLU A 656 23.14 14.39 -0.06
N ARG A 657 23.71 13.25 0.30
CA ARG A 657 23.00 12.12 0.85
C ARG A 657 22.46 12.48 2.24
N GLU A 658 21.26 12.01 2.58
CA GLU A 658 20.70 12.20 3.92
C GLU A 658 21.53 11.53 5.02
N GLY A 659 21.80 12.27 6.10
CA GLY A 659 22.38 11.73 7.34
C GLY A 659 23.91 11.73 7.44
N GLU A 660 24.65 12.34 6.49
CA GLU A 660 26.11 12.54 6.59
C GLU A 660 26.47 13.93 7.21
N GLU A 661 27.57 13.99 7.96
CA GLU A 661 27.91 15.08 8.91
C GLU A 661 28.12 16.48 8.29
N ASP A 662 28.28 16.60 6.98
CA ASP A 662 28.58 17.87 6.30
C ASP A 662 27.35 18.61 5.72
N ALA A 663 26.15 18.02 5.83
CA ALA A 663 24.90 18.56 5.24
C ALA A 663 24.42 19.91 5.82
N ILE A 664 25.18 20.52 6.73
CA ILE A 664 24.85 21.80 7.35
C ILE A 664 25.81 22.92 6.93
N PHE A 665 27.05 22.69 6.44
CA PHE A 665 27.97 23.83 6.24
C PHE A 665 29.25 23.64 5.37
N ALA A 666 29.22 23.20 4.10
CA ALA A 666 30.43 23.34 3.22
C ALA A 666 30.23 23.20 1.69
N LEU A 667 29.77 24.23 0.97
CA LEU A 667 29.81 24.26 -0.50
C LEU A 667 31.10 24.91 -1.06
N ARG A 668 32.02 24.10 -1.63
CA ARG A 668 33.02 24.55 -2.63
C ARG A 668 33.13 23.53 -3.78
N PRO A 669 32.89 23.90 -5.07
CA PRO A 669 32.92 22.93 -6.18
C PRO A 669 34.30 22.77 -6.83
N ARG A 670 34.64 21.54 -7.25
CA ARG A 670 35.67 21.24 -8.28
C ARG A 670 35.00 20.51 -9.45
N LEU A 671 35.20 21.02 -10.67
CA LEU A 671 34.58 20.56 -11.93
C LEU A 671 35.51 19.57 -12.68
N MET A 672 34.95 18.54 -13.36
CA MET A 672 35.61 17.81 -14.46
C MET A 672 34.66 17.72 -15.67
N MET A 673 35.15 17.99 -16.89
CA MET A 673 34.41 18.00 -18.17
C MET A 673 34.91 16.91 -19.13
N ALA A 674 34.02 16.35 -19.96
CA ALA A 674 34.32 15.54 -21.15
C ALA A 674 33.50 16.03 -22.37
N THR A 675 34.04 15.87 -23.58
CA THR A 675 33.66 16.54 -24.85
C THR A 675 33.02 15.60 -25.90
N ALA A 676 32.17 16.14 -26.80
CA ALA A 676 31.73 15.46 -28.04
C ALA A 676 31.48 16.46 -29.20
N THR A 677 31.77 16.01 -30.44
CA THR A 677 31.88 16.73 -31.73
C THR A 677 30.58 16.74 -32.58
N THR A 678 30.39 17.77 -33.43
CA THR A 678 29.23 17.97 -34.34
C THR A 678 29.57 17.85 -35.84
N GLY A 679 28.58 17.44 -36.66
CA GLY A 679 28.58 17.43 -38.13
C GLY A 679 27.33 18.12 -38.71
N ASN A 680 27.45 18.69 -39.92
CA ASN A 680 26.58 19.71 -40.53
C ASN A 680 25.83 19.18 -41.77
N ASN A 681 24.61 19.67 -42.08
CA ASN A 681 24.00 19.65 -43.43
C ASN A 681 22.78 20.60 -43.51
N GLY A 682 22.64 21.36 -44.62
CA GLY A 682 21.61 22.40 -44.83
C GLY A 682 20.60 22.09 -45.95
N LEU A 683 19.55 22.93 -46.09
CA LEU A 683 18.58 22.97 -47.20
C LEU A 683 17.95 24.38 -47.38
N VAL A 684 17.52 24.69 -48.62
CA VAL A 684 17.16 26.00 -49.23
C VAL A 684 15.64 26.33 -49.15
N LYS A 685 15.25 27.62 -49.14
CA LYS A 685 13.85 28.14 -49.17
C LYS A 685 13.51 28.95 -50.45
N SER A 686 12.23 29.00 -50.84
CA SER A 686 11.64 29.87 -51.90
C SER A 686 10.60 30.87 -51.34
N GLU A 687 10.47 32.05 -51.94
CA GLU A 687 9.66 33.22 -51.51
C GLU A 687 8.27 33.34 -52.17
N MET A 688 7.29 33.94 -51.45
CA MET A 688 6.13 34.68 -51.97
C MET A 688 5.98 36.02 -51.21
N LYS A 689 5.55 37.08 -51.90
CA LYS A 689 5.44 38.47 -51.41
C LYS A 689 4.11 38.74 -50.67
N THR A 690 4.17 39.29 -49.47
CA THR A 690 3.05 39.88 -48.71
C THR A 690 3.42 41.29 -48.26
N GLU A 691 2.49 42.25 -48.33
CA GLU A 691 2.70 43.60 -47.76
C GLU A 691 2.87 43.52 -46.24
N ALA A 692 3.83 44.28 -45.73
CA ALA A 692 4.29 44.16 -44.35
C ALA A 692 3.18 44.54 -43.34
N PRO A 693 3.06 43.79 -42.22
CA PRO A 693 2.11 44.11 -41.16
C PRO A 693 2.38 45.50 -40.55
N PRO A 694 1.42 46.11 -39.81
CA PRO A 694 1.65 47.37 -39.13
C PRO A 694 2.86 47.27 -38.19
N THR A 695 3.67 48.31 -38.13
CA THR A 695 4.84 48.32 -37.27
C THR A 695 4.40 48.48 -35.81
N PHE A 696 5.22 48.02 -34.87
CA PHE A 696 4.97 48.21 -33.44
C PHE A 696 4.74 49.68 -33.09
N GLU A 697 5.44 50.60 -33.75
CA GLU A 697 5.32 52.05 -33.51
C GLU A 697 3.95 52.60 -33.95
N GLU A 698 3.42 52.16 -35.10
CA GLU A 698 2.08 52.50 -35.56
C GLU A 698 1.01 51.98 -34.57
N VAL A 699 1.12 50.73 -34.14
CA VAL A 699 0.16 50.12 -33.20
C VAL A 699 0.25 50.76 -31.80
N ASN A 700 1.46 51.07 -31.33
CA ASN A 700 1.68 51.74 -30.05
C ASN A 700 1.14 53.17 -30.04
N ASN A 701 1.31 53.93 -31.12
CA ASN A 701 0.81 55.30 -31.23
C ASN A 701 -0.73 55.33 -31.22
N VAL A 702 -1.38 54.45 -32.01
CA VAL A 702 -2.84 54.29 -31.99
C VAL A 702 -3.33 53.91 -30.60
N THR A 703 -2.67 52.96 -29.95
CA THR A 703 -3.04 52.47 -28.61
C THR A 703 -2.95 53.57 -27.56
N LYS A 704 -1.86 54.35 -27.56
CA LYS A 704 -1.67 55.47 -26.62
C LYS A 704 -2.70 56.57 -26.84
N GLU A 705 -2.96 56.98 -28.09
CA GLU A 705 -3.93 58.03 -28.40
C GLU A 705 -5.35 57.64 -27.92
N VAL A 706 -5.76 56.40 -28.15
CA VAL A 706 -7.08 55.90 -27.71
C VAL A 706 -7.18 55.84 -26.18
N LEU A 707 -6.14 55.34 -25.50
CA LEU A 707 -6.11 55.27 -24.03
C LEU A 707 -6.06 56.65 -23.37
N ASP A 708 -5.31 57.60 -23.93
CA ASP A 708 -5.24 58.98 -23.43
C ASP A 708 -6.59 59.71 -23.61
N ASN A 709 -7.31 59.45 -24.70
CA ASN A 709 -8.63 60.05 -24.95
C ASN A 709 -9.75 59.46 -24.07
N ILE A 710 -9.72 58.15 -23.80
CA ILE A 710 -10.80 57.45 -23.06
C ILE A 710 -10.55 57.48 -21.54
N ILE A 711 -9.32 57.16 -21.11
CA ILE A 711 -8.97 57.04 -19.68
C ILE A 711 -8.29 58.33 -19.21
N GLY A 712 -7.34 58.86 -19.98
CA GLY A 712 -6.65 60.12 -19.68
C GLY A 712 -6.07 60.18 -18.26
N GLN A 713 -6.35 61.27 -17.54
CA GLN A 713 -5.87 61.48 -16.16
C GLN A 713 -6.84 60.97 -15.08
N ASN A 714 -7.85 60.16 -15.43
CA ASN A 714 -8.83 59.68 -14.47
C ASN A 714 -8.23 58.67 -13.48
N SER A 715 -8.84 58.59 -12.29
CA SER A 715 -8.49 57.63 -11.23
C SER A 715 -9.32 56.34 -11.33
N TYR A 716 -8.78 55.21 -10.85
CA TYR A 716 -9.42 53.90 -10.97
C TYR A 716 -10.77 53.85 -10.23
N GLN A 717 -11.84 53.50 -10.95
CA GLN A 717 -13.14 53.15 -10.39
C GLN A 717 -13.65 51.87 -11.06
N HIS A 718 -13.96 50.83 -10.27
CA HIS A 718 -14.29 49.49 -10.78
C HIS A 718 -15.48 49.50 -11.77
N THR A 719 -16.51 50.31 -11.52
CA THR A 719 -17.70 50.42 -12.40
C THR A 719 -17.41 51.10 -13.74
N GLU A 720 -16.42 52.01 -13.77
CA GLU A 720 -16.02 52.70 -15.00
C GLU A 720 -14.94 51.93 -15.77
N ALA A 721 -14.09 51.15 -15.08
CA ALA A 721 -13.06 50.32 -15.69
C ALA A 721 -13.62 49.29 -16.69
N VAL A 722 -14.82 48.74 -16.43
CA VAL A 722 -15.50 47.83 -17.34
C VAL A 722 -15.94 48.55 -18.63
N LYS A 723 -16.46 49.78 -18.51
CA LYS A 723 -16.86 50.60 -19.68
C LYS A 723 -15.65 51.06 -20.48
N TRP A 724 -14.59 51.50 -19.80
CA TRP A 724 -13.33 51.90 -20.44
C TRP A 724 -12.69 50.73 -21.19
N ASN A 725 -12.73 49.52 -20.63
CA ASN A 725 -12.19 48.34 -21.29
C ASN A 725 -12.84 48.10 -22.66
N GLN A 726 -14.17 48.13 -22.71
CA GLN A 726 -14.92 47.96 -23.95
C GLN A 726 -14.62 49.08 -24.96
N GLN A 727 -14.66 50.35 -24.52
CA GLN A 727 -14.40 51.50 -25.39
C GLN A 727 -12.96 51.51 -25.95
N VAL A 728 -11.98 51.05 -25.17
CA VAL A 728 -10.57 50.96 -25.59
C VAL A 728 -10.37 49.87 -26.64
N VAL A 729 -10.93 48.67 -26.42
CA VAL A 729 -10.82 47.55 -27.37
C VAL A 729 -11.49 47.92 -28.70
N GLU A 730 -12.69 48.50 -28.65
CA GLU A 730 -13.42 48.95 -29.85
C GLU A 730 -12.68 50.08 -30.58
N GLY A 731 -12.21 51.10 -29.85
CA GLY A 731 -11.51 52.26 -30.42
C GLY A 731 -10.19 51.89 -31.10
N ILE A 732 -9.38 51.02 -30.48
CA ILE A 732 -8.11 50.56 -31.06
C ILE A 732 -8.38 49.70 -32.30
N THR A 733 -9.35 48.79 -32.24
CA THR A 733 -9.70 47.92 -33.37
C THR A 733 -10.17 48.73 -34.58
N MET A 734 -11.00 49.77 -34.37
CA MET A 734 -11.44 50.66 -35.45
C MET A 734 -10.29 51.46 -36.07
N ARG A 735 -9.43 52.07 -35.24
CA ARG A 735 -8.30 52.88 -35.74
C ARG A 735 -7.23 52.05 -36.45
N LEU A 736 -7.05 50.79 -36.06
CA LEU A 736 -6.17 49.86 -36.80
C LEU A 736 -6.80 49.39 -38.12
N ALA A 737 -8.12 49.24 -38.18
CA ALA A 737 -8.83 48.95 -39.43
C ALA A 737 -8.71 50.10 -40.45
N ASP A 738 -8.66 51.36 -39.98
CA ASP A 738 -8.45 52.54 -40.82
C ASP A 738 -7.06 52.58 -41.51
N LEU A 739 -6.10 51.74 -41.08
CA LEU A 739 -4.82 51.56 -41.78
C LEU A 739 -4.98 50.83 -43.12
N ASN A 740 -6.16 50.26 -43.38
CA ASN A 740 -6.59 49.70 -44.67
C ASN A 740 -5.65 48.60 -45.23
N ARG A 741 -5.12 47.74 -44.35
CA ARG A 741 -4.25 46.60 -44.68
C ARG A 741 -5.02 45.27 -44.58
N PRO A 742 -4.60 44.18 -45.27
CA PRO A 742 -5.34 42.92 -45.33
C PRO A 742 -5.21 42.05 -44.05
N TYR A 743 -5.40 42.67 -42.88
CA TYR A 743 -5.30 42.02 -41.57
C TYR A 743 -6.58 42.25 -40.76
N LYS A 744 -7.04 41.21 -40.06
CA LYS A 744 -8.07 41.28 -39.02
C LYS A 744 -7.36 41.51 -37.68
N TYR A 745 -7.83 42.52 -36.95
CA TYR A 745 -7.21 42.88 -35.68
C TYR A 745 -8.01 42.34 -34.50
N CYS A 746 -7.33 41.66 -33.58
CA CYS A 746 -7.89 41.22 -32.30
C CYS A 746 -7.15 41.94 -31.16
N VAL A 747 -7.89 42.66 -30.32
CA VAL A 747 -7.31 43.46 -29.24
C VAL A 747 -7.82 42.94 -27.90
N SER A 748 -6.90 42.60 -27.01
CA SER A 748 -7.17 42.33 -25.60
C SER A 748 -6.60 43.45 -24.75
N CYS A 749 -7.32 43.86 -23.71
CA CYS A 749 -6.91 44.92 -22.79
C CYS A 749 -7.24 44.51 -21.36
N VAL A 750 -6.31 44.73 -20.43
CA VAL A 750 -6.47 44.52 -18.99
C VAL A 750 -6.20 45.84 -18.28
N ILE A 751 -7.19 46.37 -17.58
CA ILE A 751 -7.08 47.64 -16.83
C ILE A 751 -7.08 47.32 -15.32
N MET A 752 -6.04 47.77 -14.62
CA MET A 752 -5.82 47.50 -13.20
C MET A 752 -5.45 48.77 -12.44
N GLN A 753 -5.76 48.79 -11.14
CA GLN A 753 -5.34 49.87 -10.24
C GLN A 753 -3.84 49.74 -9.91
N THR A 754 -3.10 50.84 -9.94
CA THR A 754 -1.70 50.88 -9.48
C THR A 754 -1.61 50.68 -7.96
N GLY A 755 -0.74 49.77 -7.52
CA GLY A 755 -0.27 49.66 -6.12
C GLY A 755 -1.09 48.80 -5.15
N LEU A 756 -2.29 48.34 -5.50
CA LEU A 756 -3.12 47.43 -4.67
C LEU A 756 -3.72 46.37 -5.59
N GLY A 757 -3.06 45.23 -5.74
CA GLY A 757 -3.40 44.20 -6.73
C GLY A 757 -4.75 43.52 -6.50
N ALA A 758 -5.83 44.08 -7.05
CA ALA A 758 -7.12 43.40 -7.16
C ALA A 758 -7.82 43.71 -8.51
N GLY A 759 -8.16 42.64 -9.22
CA GLY A 759 -9.03 42.62 -10.40
C GLY A 759 -8.36 42.08 -11.67
N LEU A 760 -8.54 40.79 -11.97
CA LEU A 760 -8.24 40.24 -13.29
C LEU A 760 -9.46 39.50 -13.84
N ASN A 761 -10.17 40.12 -14.77
CA ASN A 761 -11.11 39.46 -15.68
C ASN A 761 -10.41 39.34 -17.03
N VAL A 762 -10.08 38.12 -17.47
CA VAL A 762 -9.66 37.86 -18.85
C VAL A 762 -10.18 36.49 -19.31
N ALA A 763 -10.75 36.47 -20.52
CA ALA A 763 -10.92 35.26 -21.33
C ALA A 763 -10.44 35.56 -22.76
N SER A 764 -9.79 34.60 -23.42
CA SER A 764 -9.51 34.65 -24.86
C SER A 764 -9.15 33.27 -25.41
N THR A 765 -9.59 32.96 -26.63
CA THR A 765 -9.10 31.85 -27.46
C THR A 765 -8.85 32.34 -28.88
N CYS A 766 -7.83 31.82 -29.57
CA CYS A 766 -7.58 32.12 -30.98
C CYS A 766 -6.82 30.97 -31.67
N PHE A 767 -7.08 30.78 -32.96
CA PHE A 767 -6.39 29.85 -33.86
C PHE A 767 -5.27 30.60 -34.60
N TRP A 768 -4.08 30.02 -34.76
CA TRP A 768 -2.88 30.75 -35.21
C TRP A 768 -2.16 30.05 -36.37
N ASP A 769 -1.86 30.81 -37.43
CA ASP A 769 -0.94 30.43 -38.53
C ASP A 769 0.31 31.33 -38.50
N LYS A 770 1.50 30.71 -38.54
CA LYS A 770 2.80 31.35 -38.23
C LYS A 770 3.46 32.08 -39.39
N THR A 771 2.93 32.00 -40.61
CA THR A 771 3.59 32.62 -41.78
C THR A 771 3.16 34.05 -42.05
N THR A 772 2.03 34.49 -41.52
CA THR A 772 1.40 35.75 -41.95
C THR A 772 0.99 36.68 -40.81
N ASP A 773 0.89 36.21 -39.56
CA ASP A 773 0.28 36.98 -38.46
C ASP A 773 1.31 37.64 -37.53
N GLN A 774 0.99 38.81 -36.96
CA GLN A 774 1.83 39.52 -35.97
C GLN A 774 1.11 39.81 -34.65
N SER A 775 1.88 39.94 -33.56
CA SER A 775 1.37 40.28 -32.23
C SER A 775 2.19 41.38 -31.56
N TYR A 776 1.53 42.31 -30.87
CA TYR A 776 2.15 43.43 -30.16
C TYR A 776 1.63 43.49 -28.73
N SER A 777 2.55 43.49 -27.76
CA SER A 777 2.22 43.68 -26.35
C SER A 777 2.58 45.10 -25.92
N LEU A 778 1.61 45.80 -25.35
CA LEU A 778 1.69 47.23 -25.06
C LEU A 778 1.32 47.48 -23.61
N ARG A 779 1.99 48.45 -23.00
CA ARG A 779 1.71 48.93 -21.66
C ARG A 779 1.49 50.43 -21.70
N TRP A 780 0.42 50.87 -21.05
CA TRP A 780 0.12 52.27 -20.80
C TRP A 780 -0.14 52.43 -19.30
N ASP A 781 0.33 53.52 -18.71
CA ASP A 781 0.06 53.82 -17.31
C ASP A 781 -0.11 55.32 -17.05
N ASN A 782 -0.94 55.62 -16.05
CA ASN A 782 -1.03 56.93 -15.43
C ASN A 782 -0.79 56.81 -13.91
N LYS A 783 -0.96 57.88 -13.15
CA LYS A 783 -0.70 57.90 -11.70
C LYS A 783 -1.55 56.92 -10.87
N ALA A 784 -2.65 56.42 -11.41
CA ALA A 784 -3.63 55.60 -10.69
C ALA A 784 -3.95 54.24 -11.38
N ILE A 785 -3.68 54.09 -12.68
CA ILE A 785 -4.15 52.97 -13.51
C ILE A 785 -2.99 52.44 -14.38
N VAL A 786 -2.90 51.12 -14.51
CA VAL A 786 -2.10 50.44 -15.55
C VAL A 786 -3.05 49.72 -16.52
N ALA A 787 -2.80 49.87 -17.82
CA ALA A 787 -3.44 49.09 -18.87
C ALA A 787 -2.40 48.26 -19.62
N VAL A 788 -2.64 46.95 -19.74
CA VAL A 788 -1.80 46.01 -20.50
C VAL A 788 -2.61 45.47 -21.65
N LEU A 789 -2.08 45.59 -22.87
CA LEU A 789 -2.78 45.22 -24.10
C LEU A 789 -2.00 44.20 -24.92
N SER A 790 -2.73 43.35 -25.61
CA SER A 790 -2.21 42.48 -26.67
C SER A 790 -3.02 42.69 -27.93
N VAL A 791 -2.36 43.14 -29.00
CA VAL A 791 -2.95 43.35 -30.32
C VAL A 791 -2.41 42.27 -31.26
N PHE A 792 -3.30 41.51 -31.89
CA PHE A 792 -2.96 40.53 -32.90
C PHE A 792 -3.44 41.05 -34.26
N ALA A 793 -2.56 41.07 -35.24
CA ALA A 793 -2.86 41.36 -36.64
C ALA A 793 -2.81 40.03 -37.41
N VAL A 794 -3.98 39.46 -37.67
CA VAL A 794 -4.15 38.16 -38.33
C VAL A 794 -4.40 38.40 -39.82
N ASN A 795 -3.47 37.99 -40.67
CA ASN A 795 -3.64 38.15 -42.11
C ASN A 795 -4.78 37.25 -42.58
N TYR A 796 -5.67 37.79 -43.42
CA TYR A 796 -6.79 37.02 -43.96
C TYR A 796 -6.78 36.92 -45.49
N ALA A 797 -5.70 37.39 -46.13
CA ALA A 797 -5.50 37.28 -47.57
C ALA A 797 -4.94 35.93 -48.00
#